data_AF-A0A844DA33-F1
#
_entry.id   AF-A0A844DA33-F1
#
_cell.length_a   1.000
_cell.length_b   1.000
_cell.length_c   1.000
_cell.angle_alpha   90.00
_cell.angle_beta   90.00
_cell.angle_gamma   90.00
#
_symmetry.space_group_name_H-M   'P 1'
#
loop_
_entity.id
_entity.type
_entity.pdbx_description
1 polymer ?
#
loop_
_entity_poly.entity_id
_entity_poly.type
_entity_poly.pdbx_seq_one_letter_code
_entity_poly.pdbx_strand_id
1 'polypeptide(L)'
;MPRFISTILQAWTERRRARRRSANLRAGRRSGPAVALVSPARKPSLPPDQGRRAIPARAVWLALAGAVVVLGGGALIAGHARHLAAATANTPQAAANIRAANAYQSVLPGVAFTVPEQPGISASLHAGGALLIASNLQAAPPVRVDLCSQMRSPTDARLLPLRLGYRFDDVKRWVTRNQEANVQISLRNVLLVADRTSGADAMPEIDIEGSARADFSDPLSEPLQLSWHTRQGDARWLSDASLGQIEQGASGQVALRQQGWLLWGASSALRIERRANAMCPQAGELLVQMYRPAGPAAIAGPALVTAFPARGRAVSAYFAPGQYQVPQAAAGELEDQSLFEDLQAKGLIRLTANGAIELAPRDLPQWQAAGGAERAAELVDWKQIQPGAATHKLFKRLYYQADGAYVRQQIDIYNSERRLLAWRIKAPDKLALDWTASTAASAANGNAPVMIATTSQMPVAASRLFASLPQGWQPWTRVARWPQAGEGSDGRPVVHLTLNLPHAASGGEVVHLLVAGRAGSGISGASADFAPACTGRACANINDVQQIALTLQAGARSIQLDVQPLDFSAPEDQKYRHLRVANGRLIWQALAQSDNTAARSAAPSPVQLQDRNGTVLWTDGAPSEAAAEAGLAPLLGVSTEHANSIAGMLARLPAAKGVVNASLTLDLPLQALSQRVLECVAMHRGRWDSGRCTGGQAAPDDRHAGLVILDTETGDILAAAGAGAGEVSAANWAEVRDFDRTSPARSPLRLPALQHDGGAHQSPGSTFKVVSALGLELAAQNDPQMDALLGGMPLPVINRVAAQRGYGFQTDAATYPLNPRLAHITNYREQSLDRRAQEGRLGLAQALTYSLNTWFAWSGEMSDRSLFGRPEGGAPDLQALDADALDSVRPIVAAAHRLGFEQSQRLDGGLLPADFNWRAWDALQSTPAHMDPIHTRHELRQMSIGLRMQVTPLQMALASAAVGQGRVVTPRMLLSLDGRDGATPSTPPLGIRLDRIKAGMKGVVDVGTGAGAFRGALLAHVRPGLYGKTGTAPSGEDTATVWFTGWLEAGSLPGQTHRLAMAAFVSHSDATGGEHAAPVIAAILSTLAAQNGEQKGK
;
A
#
# COMPACT_ATOMS: atom_id res chain seq x y z
N MET A 1 -9.32 -29.06 -32.39
CA MET A 1 -9.25 -30.28 -31.53
C MET A 1 -7.89 -30.64 -30.91
N PRO A 2 -6.68 -30.32 -31.45
CA PRO A 2 -5.44 -30.85 -30.85
C PRO A 2 -5.12 -30.33 -29.44
N ARG A 3 -5.56 -29.10 -29.08
CA ARG A 3 -5.33 -28.50 -27.75
C ARG A 3 -5.96 -29.26 -26.57
N PHE A 4 -7.01 -30.07 -26.79
CA PHE A 4 -7.71 -30.79 -25.70
C PHE A 4 -6.98 -32.07 -25.29
N ILE A 5 -6.36 -32.75 -26.27
CA ILE A 5 -5.58 -33.98 -26.07
C ILE A 5 -4.28 -33.65 -25.31
N SER A 6 -3.64 -32.51 -25.59
CA SER A 6 -2.48 -32.04 -24.83
C SER A 6 -2.79 -31.80 -23.35
N THR A 7 -3.91 -31.16 -23.01
CA THR A 7 -4.29 -30.92 -21.60
C THR A 7 -4.60 -32.22 -20.87
N ILE A 8 -5.24 -33.19 -21.53
CA ILE A 8 -5.52 -34.51 -20.93
C ILE A 8 -4.23 -35.29 -20.66
N LEU A 9 -3.27 -35.29 -21.61
CA LEU A 9 -1.96 -35.93 -21.42
C LEU A 9 -1.14 -35.25 -20.32
N GLN A 10 -1.22 -33.92 -20.21
CA GLN A 10 -0.56 -33.15 -19.16
C GLN A 10 -1.17 -33.44 -17.77
N ALA A 11 -2.50 -33.40 -17.64
CA ALA A 11 -3.20 -33.77 -16.40
C ALA A 11 -2.97 -35.24 -15.99
N TRP A 12 -2.82 -36.16 -16.96
CA TRP A 12 -2.56 -37.58 -16.68
C TRP A 12 -1.11 -37.83 -16.24
N THR A 13 -0.14 -37.12 -16.83
CA THR A 13 1.26 -37.18 -16.40
C THR A 13 1.46 -36.56 -15.01
N GLU A 14 0.74 -35.47 -14.69
CA GLU A 14 0.71 -34.87 -13.35
C GLU A 14 0.06 -35.80 -12.31
N ARG A 15 -1.10 -36.42 -12.61
CA ARG A 15 -1.71 -37.45 -11.74
C ARG A 15 -0.77 -38.64 -11.50
N ARG A 16 0.01 -39.08 -12.51
CA ARG A 16 1.04 -40.12 -12.34
C ARG A 16 2.20 -39.65 -11.43
N ARG A 17 2.67 -38.40 -11.55
CA ARG A 17 3.68 -37.82 -10.63
C ARG A 17 3.17 -37.72 -9.19
N ALA A 18 1.95 -37.23 -8.99
CA ALA A 18 1.33 -37.11 -7.67
C ALA A 18 1.18 -38.48 -6.97
N ARG A 19 0.70 -39.51 -7.70
CA ARG A 19 0.62 -40.87 -7.16
C ARG A 19 1.99 -41.43 -6.77
N ARG A 20 3.04 -41.25 -7.59
CA ARG A 20 4.41 -41.67 -7.26
C ARG A 20 4.97 -40.94 -6.03
N ARG A 21 4.77 -39.62 -5.87
CA ARG A 21 5.12 -38.88 -4.64
C ARG A 21 4.44 -39.47 -3.39
N SER A 22 3.13 -39.77 -3.48
CA SER A 22 2.38 -40.34 -2.35
C SER A 22 2.82 -41.75 -1.92
N ALA A 23 3.42 -42.53 -2.83
CA ALA A 23 3.96 -43.85 -2.52
C ALA A 23 5.34 -43.74 -1.83
N ASN A 24 6.23 -42.91 -2.35
CA ASN A 24 7.58 -42.74 -1.80
C ASN A 24 7.56 -42.12 -0.38
N LEU A 25 6.66 -41.16 -0.12
CA LEU A 25 6.46 -40.58 1.22
C LEU A 25 6.06 -41.60 2.30
N ARG A 26 5.48 -42.75 1.92
CA ARG A 26 5.16 -43.84 2.87
C ARG A 26 6.33 -44.78 3.12
N ALA A 27 7.28 -44.88 2.20
CA ALA A 27 8.46 -45.74 2.32
C ALA A 27 9.53 -45.16 3.27
N GLY A 28 9.59 -43.83 3.41
CA GLY A 28 10.59 -43.14 4.25
C GLY A 28 10.37 -43.23 5.77
N ARG A 29 9.25 -43.78 6.25
CA ARG A 29 8.99 -43.96 7.70
C ARG A 29 9.48 -45.32 8.22
N ARG A 30 10.79 -45.47 8.41
CA ARG A 30 11.35 -46.51 9.29
C ARG A 30 12.51 -45.98 10.15
N SER A 31 12.48 -46.37 11.43
CA SER A 31 13.53 -46.24 12.47
C SER A 31 14.02 -44.83 12.85
N GLY A 32 13.49 -44.33 13.97
CA GLY A 32 14.00 -43.26 14.83
C GLY A 32 13.42 -43.47 16.24
N PRO A 33 14.13 -43.11 17.34
CA PRO A 33 13.93 -43.76 18.64
C PRO A 33 12.64 -43.36 19.37
N ALA A 34 12.10 -44.31 20.15
CA ALA A 34 10.92 -44.10 20.97
C ALA A 34 11.27 -43.34 22.27
N VAL A 35 10.48 -42.31 22.57
CA VAL A 35 10.54 -41.60 23.87
C VAL A 35 9.92 -42.48 24.94
N ALA A 36 10.72 -42.88 25.93
CA ALA A 36 10.24 -43.55 27.14
C ALA A 36 9.82 -42.51 28.19
N LEU A 37 8.63 -42.67 28.77
CA LEU A 37 8.18 -41.90 29.93
C LEU A 37 8.31 -42.77 31.20
N VAL A 38 9.04 -42.25 32.18
CA VAL A 38 9.25 -42.86 33.49
C VAL A 38 8.12 -42.43 34.43
N SER A 39 7.48 -43.39 35.10
CA SER A 39 6.53 -43.11 36.19
C SER A 39 7.24 -43.20 37.55
N PRO A 40 6.96 -42.30 38.52
CA PRO A 40 7.54 -42.37 39.85
C PRO A 40 6.88 -43.47 40.69
N ALA A 41 7.69 -44.20 41.46
CA ALA A 41 7.22 -45.25 42.36
C ALA A 41 6.88 -44.70 43.76
N ARG A 42 5.76 -45.17 44.35
CA ARG A 42 5.63 -45.28 45.81
C ARG A 42 4.64 -46.37 46.23
N LYS A 43 5.15 -47.28 47.07
CA LYS A 43 4.48 -48.23 47.99
C LYS A 43 5.12 -47.99 49.39
N PRO A 44 4.70 -48.59 50.52
CA PRO A 44 3.81 -49.75 50.74
C PRO A 44 2.51 -49.31 51.48
N SER A 45 1.83 -50.02 52.40
CA SER A 45 1.94 -51.35 53.05
C SER A 45 0.60 -51.77 53.68
N LEU A 46 0.37 -53.09 53.82
CA LEU A 46 -0.14 -53.84 55.01
C LEU A 46 -0.85 -55.16 54.58
N PRO A 47 -1.04 -56.15 55.50
CA PRO A 47 -1.21 -57.56 55.17
C PRO A 47 -2.59 -58.08 55.66
N PRO A 48 -2.76 -59.34 56.12
CA PRO A 48 -2.98 -60.47 55.23
C PRO A 48 -4.30 -61.22 55.50
N ASP A 49 -4.52 -62.22 54.63
CA ASP A 49 -5.08 -63.54 54.96
C ASP A 49 -6.59 -63.84 54.78
N GLN A 50 -6.83 -65.13 54.48
CA GLN A 50 -8.06 -65.92 54.48
C GLN A 50 -9.19 -65.62 53.47
N GLY A 51 -9.78 -66.72 52.98
CA GLY A 51 -11.07 -66.71 52.28
C GLY A 51 -11.13 -67.29 50.86
N ARG A 52 -10.62 -68.52 50.64
CA ARG A 52 -10.96 -69.26 49.39
C ARG A 52 -12.48 -69.43 49.27
N ARG A 53 -13.12 -68.73 48.33
CA ARG A 53 -14.43 -69.11 47.78
C ARG A 53 -14.35 -69.18 46.27
N ALA A 54 -14.79 -70.31 45.72
CA ALA A 54 -14.78 -70.55 44.28
C ALA A 54 -15.81 -69.64 43.58
N ILE A 55 -15.35 -68.85 42.62
CA ILE A 55 -16.20 -68.07 41.73
C ILE A 55 -16.48 -68.91 40.47
N PRO A 56 -17.74 -69.08 40.03
CA PRO A 56 -18.06 -69.91 38.87
C PRO A 56 -17.47 -69.33 37.58
N ALA A 57 -16.99 -70.21 36.70
CA ALA A 57 -16.18 -69.87 35.52
C ALA A 57 -16.81 -68.84 34.54
N ARG A 58 -18.13 -68.60 34.61
CA ARG A 58 -18.81 -67.58 33.79
C ARG A 58 -18.50 -66.14 34.21
N ALA A 59 -18.20 -65.88 35.49
CA ALA A 59 -17.85 -64.53 35.93
C ALA A 59 -16.43 -64.11 35.49
N VAL A 60 -15.50 -65.06 35.39
CA VAL A 60 -14.14 -64.82 34.88
C VAL A 60 -14.17 -64.38 33.42
N TRP A 61 -15.00 -65.01 32.58
CA TRP A 61 -15.14 -64.62 31.17
C TRP A 61 -15.79 -63.25 30.97
N LEU A 62 -16.77 -62.88 31.81
CA LEU A 62 -17.36 -61.53 31.78
C LEU A 62 -16.37 -60.47 32.26
N ALA A 63 -15.56 -60.76 33.29
CA ALA A 63 -14.49 -59.86 33.73
C ALA A 63 -13.38 -59.72 32.67
N LEU A 64 -13.00 -60.80 31.98
CA LEU A 64 -12.04 -60.76 30.88
C LEU A 64 -12.58 -59.96 29.69
N ALA A 65 -13.84 -60.18 29.31
CA ALA A 65 -14.49 -59.43 28.24
C ALA A 65 -14.60 -57.94 28.58
N GLY A 66 -14.98 -57.60 29.82
CA GLY A 66 -14.97 -56.22 30.32
C GLY A 66 -13.58 -55.59 30.28
N ALA A 67 -12.55 -56.30 30.73
CA ALA A 67 -11.17 -55.82 30.67
C ALA A 67 -10.67 -55.62 29.24
N VAL A 68 -11.01 -56.52 28.30
CA VAL A 68 -10.67 -56.39 26.87
C VAL A 68 -11.44 -55.22 26.22
N VAL A 69 -12.69 -54.96 26.59
CA VAL A 69 -13.45 -53.80 26.11
C VAL A 69 -12.92 -52.49 26.70
N VAL A 70 -12.50 -52.46 27.97
CA VAL A 70 -11.90 -51.26 28.60
C VAL A 70 -10.49 -50.98 28.06
N LEU A 71 -9.66 -52.01 27.86
CA LEU A 71 -8.33 -51.87 27.26
C LEU A 71 -8.42 -51.56 25.76
N GLY A 72 -9.35 -52.18 25.03
CA GLY A 72 -9.64 -51.90 23.63
C GLY A 72 -10.23 -50.50 23.43
N GLY A 73 -11.14 -50.07 24.31
CA GLY A 73 -11.68 -48.71 24.36
C GLY A 73 -10.61 -47.68 24.72
N GLY A 74 -9.75 -47.95 25.70
CA GLY A 74 -8.61 -47.10 26.05
C GLY A 74 -7.58 -47.00 24.92
N ALA A 75 -7.29 -48.11 24.24
CA ALA A 75 -6.41 -48.13 23.07
C ALA A 75 -7.03 -47.42 21.85
N LEU A 76 -8.35 -47.54 21.66
CA LEU A 76 -9.09 -46.78 20.67
C LEU A 76 -9.12 -45.28 20.99
N ILE A 77 -9.37 -44.88 22.25
CA ILE A 77 -9.36 -43.47 22.67
C ILE A 77 -7.95 -42.89 22.56
N ALA A 78 -6.92 -43.59 23.01
CA ALA A 78 -5.53 -43.15 22.84
C ALA A 78 -5.08 -43.13 21.36
N GLY A 79 -5.56 -44.10 20.57
CA GLY A 79 -5.36 -44.14 19.13
C GLY A 79 -6.07 -43.00 18.40
N HIS A 80 -7.30 -42.68 18.80
CA HIS A 80 -8.11 -41.60 18.24
C HIS A 80 -7.61 -40.23 18.70
N ALA A 81 -7.11 -40.10 19.94
CA ALA A 81 -6.43 -38.89 20.42
C ALA A 81 -5.10 -38.67 19.69
N ARG A 82 -4.31 -39.72 19.42
CA ARG A 82 -3.12 -39.65 18.55
C ARG A 82 -3.49 -39.35 17.10
N HIS A 83 -4.61 -39.87 16.59
CA HIS A 83 -5.09 -39.61 15.24
C HIS A 83 -5.70 -38.20 15.10
N LEU A 84 -6.32 -37.67 16.16
CA LEU A 84 -6.79 -36.28 16.27
C LEU A 84 -5.59 -35.32 16.37
N ALA A 85 -4.59 -35.62 17.20
CA ALA A 85 -3.34 -34.85 17.25
C ALA A 85 -2.57 -34.88 15.92
N ALA A 86 -2.59 -36.01 15.21
CA ALA A 86 -2.05 -36.12 13.86
C ALA A 86 -2.93 -35.42 12.80
N ALA A 87 -4.24 -35.32 13.02
CA ALA A 87 -5.16 -34.59 12.14
C ALA A 87 -5.07 -33.07 12.35
N THR A 88 -4.95 -32.58 13.59
CA THR A 88 -4.71 -31.17 13.88
C THR A 88 -3.36 -30.70 13.33
N ALA A 89 -2.32 -31.54 13.41
CA ALA A 89 -1.03 -31.30 12.76
C ALA A 89 -1.08 -31.20 11.21
N ASN A 90 -2.18 -31.59 10.58
CA ASN A 90 -2.40 -31.46 9.12
C ASN A 90 -3.27 -30.24 8.74
N THR A 91 -3.62 -29.37 9.69
CA THR A 91 -4.31 -28.11 9.39
C THR A 91 -3.33 -27.03 8.89
N PRO A 92 -3.74 -26.13 7.97
CA PRO A 92 -2.88 -25.02 7.55
C PRO A 92 -2.44 -24.11 8.71
N GLN A 93 -3.31 -23.95 9.70
CA GLN A 93 -3.05 -23.14 10.89
C GLN A 93 -2.01 -23.79 11.82
N ALA A 94 -2.04 -25.11 12.03
CA ALA A 94 -0.97 -25.80 12.75
C ALA A 94 0.38 -25.71 12.00
N ALA A 95 0.37 -25.81 10.67
CA ALA A 95 1.58 -25.64 9.87
C ALA A 95 2.14 -24.22 9.96
N ALA A 96 1.28 -23.18 9.91
CA ALA A 96 1.68 -21.79 10.11
C ALA A 96 2.23 -21.56 11.54
N ASN A 97 1.57 -22.10 12.56
CA ASN A 97 1.99 -22.05 13.95
C ASN A 97 3.39 -22.66 14.18
N ILE A 98 3.68 -23.81 13.57
CA ILE A 98 5.01 -24.43 13.62
C ILE A 98 6.04 -23.55 12.89
N ARG A 99 5.71 -22.98 11.73
CA ARG A 99 6.63 -22.07 11.01
C ARG A 99 6.95 -20.80 11.82
N ALA A 100 5.93 -20.20 12.44
CA ALA A 100 6.11 -19.02 13.29
C ALA A 100 7.01 -19.34 14.49
N ALA A 101 6.81 -20.49 15.15
CA ALA A 101 7.70 -20.95 16.23
C ALA A 101 9.14 -21.24 15.74
N ASN A 102 9.32 -21.80 14.55
CA ASN A 102 10.64 -22.06 13.98
C ASN A 102 11.47 -20.77 13.79
N ALA A 103 10.84 -19.61 13.56
CA ALA A 103 11.55 -18.34 13.41
C ALA A 103 12.35 -17.94 14.66
N TYR A 104 11.97 -18.45 15.84
CA TYR A 104 12.62 -18.17 17.12
C TYR A 104 13.70 -19.18 17.49
N GLN A 105 13.86 -20.28 16.73
CA GLN A 105 14.78 -21.37 17.08
C GLN A 105 16.25 -20.90 17.19
N SER A 106 16.65 -19.89 16.43
CA SER A 106 18.00 -19.32 16.47
C SER A 106 18.26 -18.35 17.63
N VAL A 107 17.21 -17.88 18.33
CA VAL A 107 17.32 -16.83 19.35
C VAL A 107 16.82 -17.26 20.74
N LEU A 108 15.81 -18.14 20.81
CA LEU A 108 15.20 -18.67 22.04
C LEU A 108 14.84 -20.16 21.88
N PRO A 109 15.81 -21.05 21.59
CA PRO A 109 15.56 -22.48 21.35
C PRO A 109 14.92 -23.15 22.57
N GLY A 110 13.87 -23.94 22.35
CA GLY A 110 13.20 -24.69 23.42
C GLY A 110 12.26 -23.88 24.33
N VAL A 111 12.07 -22.57 24.10
CA VAL A 111 11.13 -21.75 24.88
C VAL A 111 9.67 -22.14 24.62
N ALA A 112 8.89 -22.25 25.69
CA ALA A 112 7.43 -22.39 25.65
C ALA A 112 6.75 -21.05 26.00
N PHE A 113 5.70 -20.68 25.28
CA PHE A 113 4.93 -19.47 25.57
C PHE A 113 3.44 -19.61 25.18
N THR A 114 2.61 -18.72 25.71
CA THR A 114 1.17 -18.67 25.42
C THR A 114 0.81 -17.29 24.88
N VAL A 115 0.07 -17.25 23.78
CA VAL A 115 -0.51 -16.04 23.21
C VAL A 115 -1.96 -15.96 23.67
N PRO A 116 -2.34 -14.97 24.50
CA PRO A 116 -3.71 -14.84 24.99
C PRO A 116 -4.67 -14.33 23.89
N GLU A 117 -5.93 -14.74 23.99
CA GLU A 117 -7.04 -14.22 23.17
C GLU A 117 -7.44 -12.79 23.56
N GLN A 118 -7.29 -12.45 24.84
CA GLN A 118 -7.69 -11.16 25.38
C GLN A 118 -6.70 -10.04 24.98
N PRO A 119 -7.17 -8.81 24.74
CA PRO A 119 -6.30 -7.65 24.51
C PRO A 119 -5.36 -7.42 25.68
N GLY A 120 -4.08 -7.21 25.39
CA GLY A 120 -3.08 -6.92 26.43
C GLY A 120 -1.65 -7.00 25.91
N ILE A 121 -0.71 -6.52 26.73
CA ILE A 121 0.72 -6.68 26.45
C ILE A 121 1.46 -7.24 27.66
N SER A 122 2.27 -8.26 27.40
CA SER A 122 3.12 -8.90 28.38
C SER A 122 4.56 -8.97 27.90
N ALA A 123 5.49 -8.99 28.86
CA ALA A 123 6.89 -9.28 28.65
C ALA A 123 7.34 -10.30 29.71
N SER A 124 8.12 -11.29 29.29
CA SER A 124 8.55 -12.42 30.12
C SER A 124 10.03 -12.74 29.88
N LEU A 125 10.76 -13.06 30.96
CA LEU A 125 12.15 -13.48 30.91
C LEU A 125 12.25 -15.00 30.68
N HIS A 126 13.21 -15.41 29.86
CA HIS A 126 13.50 -16.80 29.50
C HIS A 126 15.01 -17.06 29.51
N ALA A 127 15.39 -18.34 29.49
CA ALA A 127 16.80 -18.70 29.30
C ALA A 127 17.29 -18.22 27.92
N GLY A 128 18.20 -17.25 27.91
CA GLY A 128 18.77 -16.67 26.68
C GLY A 128 18.14 -15.37 26.20
N GLY A 129 17.10 -14.83 26.87
CA GLY A 129 16.55 -13.50 26.55
C GLY A 129 15.12 -13.27 27.04
N ALA A 130 14.47 -12.24 26.53
CA ALA A 130 13.09 -11.90 26.86
C ALA A 130 12.14 -12.09 25.67
N LEU A 131 10.85 -12.29 25.96
CA LEU A 131 9.77 -12.39 24.98
C LEU A 131 8.68 -11.35 25.31
N LEU A 132 8.30 -10.55 24.33
CA LEU A 132 7.19 -9.60 24.37
C LEU A 132 6.03 -10.13 23.51
N ILE A 133 4.80 -10.05 24.03
CA ILE A 133 3.58 -10.52 23.36
C ILE A 133 2.55 -9.39 23.43
N ALA A 134 2.22 -8.81 22.28
CA ALA A 134 1.17 -7.80 22.11
C ALA A 134 -0.06 -8.44 21.45
N SER A 135 -1.03 -8.86 22.26
CA SER A 135 -2.28 -9.51 21.80
C SER A 135 -3.39 -8.49 21.59
N ASN A 136 -4.06 -8.58 20.44
CA ASN A 136 -5.22 -7.76 20.05
C ASN A 136 -5.09 -6.24 20.35
N LEU A 137 -3.89 -5.69 20.15
CA LEU A 137 -3.63 -4.26 20.27
C LEU A 137 -3.63 -3.60 18.90
N GLN A 138 -4.29 -2.45 18.81
CA GLN A 138 -4.26 -1.59 17.63
C GLN A 138 -3.04 -0.67 17.68
N ALA A 139 -2.24 -0.69 16.63
CA ALA A 139 -1.15 0.26 16.43
C ALA A 139 -1.69 1.55 15.80
N ALA A 140 -1.34 2.70 16.37
CA ALA A 140 -1.55 4.00 15.75
C ALA A 140 -0.66 4.17 14.48
N PRO A 141 -0.92 5.14 13.59
CA PRO A 141 0.04 5.53 12.56
C PRO A 141 1.40 5.89 13.19
N PRO A 142 2.54 5.46 12.62
CA PRO A 142 3.86 5.76 13.18
C PRO A 142 4.24 7.21 12.91
N VAL A 143 4.52 7.97 13.98
CA VAL A 143 5.07 9.32 13.90
C VAL A 143 6.55 9.23 13.54
N ARG A 144 7.01 10.09 12.62
CA ARG A 144 8.38 10.09 12.11
C ARG A 144 9.15 11.30 12.62
N VAL A 145 10.33 11.08 13.18
CA VAL A 145 11.24 12.14 13.61
C VAL A 145 12.57 11.98 12.87
N ASP A 146 12.85 12.89 11.95
CA ASP A 146 14.15 12.99 11.29
C ASP A 146 15.20 13.44 12.32
N LEU A 147 16.20 12.59 12.60
CA LEU A 147 17.18 12.85 13.65
C LEU A 147 18.15 13.99 13.27
N CYS A 148 18.34 14.28 11.98
CA CYS A 148 19.15 15.41 11.53
C CYS A 148 18.46 16.74 11.84
N SER A 149 17.13 16.79 11.84
CA SER A 149 16.37 17.98 12.29
C SER A 149 16.47 18.22 13.81
N GLN A 150 16.76 17.16 14.56
CA GLN A 150 16.84 17.13 16.02
C GLN A 150 18.27 17.32 16.57
N MET A 151 19.31 17.12 15.75
CA MET A 151 20.70 17.42 16.10
C MET A 151 20.91 18.91 16.46
N ARG A 152 21.83 19.19 17.39
CA ARG A 152 22.17 20.56 17.82
C ARG A 152 22.70 21.43 16.67
N SER A 153 23.47 20.83 15.77
CA SER A 153 23.92 21.41 14.51
C SER A 153 24.20 20.29 13.50
N PRO A 154 24.37 20.59 12.20
CA PRO A 154 24.79 19.57 11.22
C PRO A 154 26.15 18.90 11.52
N THR A 155 26.97 19.49 12.39
CA THR A 155 28.31 18.99 12.77
C THR A 155 28.37 18.42 14.19
N ASP A 156 27.34 18.63 15.02
CA ASP A 156 27.24 18.07 16.38
C ASP A 156 26.15 16.99 16.41
N ALA A 157 26.56 15.73 16.36
CA ALA A 157 25.68 14.55 16.38
C ALA A 157 24.82 14.43 17.66
N ARG A 158 25.07 15.24 18.70
CA ARG A 158 24.25 15.25 19.90
C ARG A 158 22.87 15.83 19.61
N LEU A 159 21.85 15.13 20.08
CA LEU A 159 20.47 15.58 19.96
C LEU A 159 20.18 16.78 20.87
N LEU A 160 19.24 17.62 20.44
CA LEU A 160 18.37 18.37 21.33
C LEU A 160 17.36 17.37 21.93
N PRO A 161 17.00 17.45 23.22
CA PRO A 161 16.17 16.44 23.86
C PRO A 161 14.84 16.26 23.12
N LEU A 162 14.57 15.05 22.64
CA LEU A 162 13.33 14.68 21.97
C LEU A 162 12.32 14.24 23.02
N ARG A 163 11.15 14.88 23.05
CA ARG A 163 10.18 14.77 24.13
C ARG A 163 8.90 14.09 23.68
N LEU A 164 8.48 13.05 24.38
CA LEU A 164 7.33 12.21 24.04
C LEU A 164 6.39 12.09 25.26
N GLY A 165 5.08 12.00 25.04
CA GLY A 165 4.10 11.77 26.11
C GLY A 165 3.75 12.99 26.96
N TYR A 166 4.18 14.18 26.53
CA TYR A 166 3.84 15.46 27.17
C TYR A 166 2.50 16.02 26.68
N ARG A 167 1.97 17.01 27.41
CA ARG A 167 0.69 17.66 27.14
C ARG A 167 0.93 19.11 26.71
N PHE A 168 -0.01 19.72 25.99
CA PHE A 168 0.14 21.12 25.56
C PHE A 168 0.31 22.10 26.74
N ASP A 169 -0.25 21.75 27.91
CA ASP A 169 -0.08 22.49 29.15
C ASP A 169 1.36 22.49 29.68
N ASP A 170 2.14 21.46 29.37
CA ASP A 170 3.57 21.40 29.71
C ASP A 170 4.37 22.35 28.80
N VAL A 171 4.03 22.39 27.51
CA VAL A 171 4.60 23.32 26.52
C VAL A 171 4.30 24.78 26.88
N LYS A 172 3.08 25.12 27.30
CA LYS A 172 2.74 26.45 27.84
C LYS A 172 3.70 26.85 28.97
N ARG A 173 3.93 25.97 29.95
CA ARG A 173 4.84 26.24 31.08
C ARG A 173 6.31 26.36 30.66
N TRP A 174 6.75 25.66 29.61
CA TRP A 174 8.10 25.85 29.05
C TRP A 174 8.23 27.18 28.31
N VAL A 175 7.24 27.57 27.51
CA VAL A 175 7.23 28.86 26.79
C VAL A 175 7.26 30.04 27.76
N THR A 176 6.47 30.01 28.83
CA THR A 176 6.51 31.02 29.90
C THR A 176 7.89 31.08 30.57
N ARG A 177 8.47 29.93 30.97
CA ARG A 177 9.81 29.89 31.59
C ARG A 177 10.93 30.39 30.67
N ASN A 178 10.85 30.11 29.36
CA ASN A 178 11.81 30.62 28.38
C ASN A 178 11.77 32.16 28.28
N GLN A 179 10.66 32.81 28.64
CA GLN A 179 10.55 34.27 28.68
C GLN A 179 10.98 34.86 30.03
N GLU A 180 10.59 34.22 31.14
CA GLU A 180 10.79 34.76 32.49
C GLU A 180 12.21 34.56 33.02
N ALA A 181 12.85 33.42 32.70
CA ALA A 181 14.08 32.97 33.36
C ALA A 181 15.32 32.95 32.45
N ASN A 182 15.20 33.40 31.20
CA ASN A 182 16.25 33.35 30.16
C ASN A 182 16.84 31.93 29.94
N VAL A 183 16.08 30.89 30.27
CA VAL A 183 16.42 29.48 30.02
C VAL A 183 16.03 29.12 28.59
N GLN A 184 16.86 28.38 27.87
CA GLN A 184 16.55 27.91 26.51
C GLN A 184 16.08 26.45 26.51
N ILE A 185 14.84 26.20 26.93
CA ILE A 185 14.20 24.88 26.73
C ILE A 185 13.86 24.74 25.25
N SER A 186 14.55 23.83 24.55
CA SER A 186 14.20 23.47 23.17
C SER A 186 12.80 22.87 23.11
N LEU A 187 11.97 23.37 22.20
CA LEU A 187 10.60 22.91 21.95
C LEU A 187 10.51 22.05 20.67
N ARG A 188 11.65 21.59 20.14
CA ARG A 188 11.67 20.90 18.85
C ARG A 188 11.06 19.50 18.91
N ASN A 189 10.20 19.21 17.93
CA ASN A 189 9.53 17.92 17.74
C ASN A 189 8.96 17.33 19.05
N VAL A 190 8.26 18.13 19.88
CA VAL A 190 7.58 17.58 21.06
C VAL A 190 6.34 16.79 20.57
N LEU A 191 6.34 15.49 20.86
CA LEU A 191 5.26 14.56 20.53
C LEU A 191 4.24 14.52 21.67
N LEU A 192 3.09 15.15 21.44
CA LEU A 192 2.03 15.33 22.44
C LEU A 192 1.03 14.17 22.47
N VAL A 193 0.48 13.94 23.65
CA VAL A 193 -0.67 13.04 23.90
C VAL A 193 -1.90 13.82 24.31
N ALA A 194 -3.07 13.21 24.14
CA ALA A 194 -4.34 13.79 24.55
C ALA A 194 -4.59 13.60 26.06
N ASP A 195 -5.19 14.60 26.71
CA ASP A 195 -5.63 14.55 28.12
C ASP A 195 -6.89 13.67 28.29
N ARG A 196 -6.75 12.37 28.03
CA ARG A 196 -7.83 11.36 28.09
C ARG A 196 -7.58 10.24 29.10
N THR A 197 -6.33 9.91 29.39
CA THR A 197 -5.97 8.82 30.31
C THR A 197 -5.43 9.39 31.62
N SER A 198 -5.99 8.91 32.73
CA SER A 198 -5.54 9.17 34.10
C SER A 198 -5.19 7.84 34.78
N GLY A 199 -4.56 7.89 35.95
CA GLY A 199 -4.13 6.68 36.65
C GLY A 199 -2.93 6.00 35.99
N ALA A 200 -2.82 4.69 36.18
CA ALA A 200 -1.70 3.87 35.69
C ALA A 200 -1.69 3.64 34.16
N ASP A 201 -2.76 4.00 33.45
CA ASP A 201 -2.84 3.94 31.98
C ASP A 201 -2.41 5.27 31.31
N ALA A 202 -2.11 6.31 32.09
CA ALA A 202 -1.57 7.57 31.57
C ALA A 202 -0.19 7.35 30.93
N MET A 203 0.01 7.87 29.71
CA MET A 203 1.30 7.70 29.03
C MET A 203 2.45 8.30 29.88
N PRO A 204 3.57 7.55 30.05
CA PRO A 204 4.80 8.06 30.65
C PRO A 204 5.35 9.26 29.87
N GLU A 205 5.96 10.21 30.59
CA GLU A 205 6.76 11.26 29.99
C GLU A 205 8.14 10.68 29.65
N ILE A 206 8.63 10.90 28.43
CA ILE A 206 9.86 10.28 27.91
C ILE A 206 10.74 11.35 27.27
N ASP A 207 12.01 11.38 27.64
CA ASP A 207 13.05 12.16 26.97
C ASP A 207 14.05 11.21 26.27
N ILE A 208 14.45 11.53 25.04
CA ILE A 208 15.50 10.82 24.28
C ILE A 208 16.65 11.77 23.98
N GLU A 209 17.86 11.36 24.35
CA GLU A 209 19.10 12.13 24.24
C GLU A 209 20.28 11.24 23.75
N GLY A 210 21.47 11.86 23.61
CA GLY A 210 22.70 11.18 23.19
C GLY A 210 23.14 11.54 21.76
N SER A 211 24.09 10.77 21.23
CA SER A 211 24.70 10.99 19.91
C SER A 211 24.01 10.15 18.81
N ALA A 212 23.40 10.80 17.83
CA ALA A 212 22.75 10.12 16.71
C ALA A 212 23.72 9.92 15.53
N ARG A 213 24.19 8.68 15.34
CA ARG A 213 25.11 8.25 14.26
C ARG A 213 24.53 7.12 13.40
N ALA A 214 25.00 6.97 12.15
CA ALA A 214 24.51 5.99 11.18
C ALA A 214 24.84 4.51 11.51
N ASP A 215 25.79 4.27 12.40
CA ASP A 215 26.29 2.96 12.86
C ASP A 215 25.42 2.32 13.96
N PHE A 216 24.18 2.79 14.17
CA PHE A 216 23.27 2.31 15.22
C PHE A 216 22.91 0.81 15.16
N SER A 217 23.23 0.12 14.05
CA SER A 217 23.03 -1.33 13.89
C SER A 217 24.26 -2.18 14.23
N ASP A 218 25.39 -1.53 14.54
CA ASP A 218 26.59 -2.12 15.13
C ASP A 218 26.41 -2.28 16.66
N PRO A 219 26.64 -3.47 17.24
CA PRO A 219 26.64 -3.65 18.69
C PRO A 219 27.66 -2.80 19.47
N LEU A 220 28.71 -2.29 18.81
CA LEU A 220 29.79 -1.51 19.42
C LEU A 220 29.56 0.01 19.39
N SER A 221 28.59 0.51 18.63
CA SER A 221 28.30 1.95 18.55
C SER A 221 27.70 2.51 19.85
N GLU A 222 27.69 3.82 20.02
CA GLU A 222 27.06 4.50 21.16
C GLU A 222 25.51 4.45 21.00
N PRO A 223 24.76 3.87 21.95
CA PRO A 223 23.30 3.87 21.89
C PRO A 223 22.72 5.22 22.31
N LEU A 224 21.53 5.55 21.80
CA LEU A 224 20.75 6.66 22.35
C LEU A 224 20.33 6.34 23.78
N GLN A 225 20.21 7.37 24.61
CA GLN A 225 19.70 7.27 25.97
C GLN A 225 18.23 7.66 25.97
N LEU A 226 17.39 6.82 26.57
CA LEU A 226 15.99 7.08 26.82
C LEU A 226 15.77 7.09 28.32
N SER A 227 15.11 8.14 28.83
CA SER A 227 14.62 8.19 30.21
C SER A 227 13.10 8.31 30.21
N TRP A 228 12.44 7.67 31.18
CA TRP A 228 11.00 7.81 31.38
C TRP A 228 10.65 8.21 32.82
N HIS A 229 9.48 8.81 32.97
CA HIS A 229 8.82 9.08 34.24
C HIS A 229 7.31 8.84 34.14
N THR A 230 6.76 8.04 35.05
CA THR A 230 5.31 7.85 35.21
C THR A 230 4.78 8.78 36.31
N ARG A 231 3.58 9.35 36.10
CA ARG A 231 2.89 10.10 37.15
C ARG A 231 2.29 9.17 38.21
N GLN A 232 1.86 7.97 37.81
CA GLN A 232 1.34 6.90 38.66
C GLN A 232 1.62 5.53 38.02
N GLY A 233 1.85 4.50 38.85
CA GLY A 233 2.19 3.15 38.39
C GLY A 233 3.63 3.00 37.87
N ASP A 234 3.99 1.79 37.43
CA ASP A 234 5.30 1.49 36.82
C ASP A 234 5.20 1.42 35.29
N ALA A 235 6.31 1.70 34.61
CA ALA A 235 6.53 1.28 33.24
C ALA A 235 7.64 0.21 33.16
N ARG A 236 7.63 -0.59 32.09
CA ARG A 236 8.64 -1.61 31.79
C ARG A 236 9.26 -1.34 30.42
N TRP A 237 10.58 -1.40 30.31
CA TRP A 237 11.31 -1.23 29.06
C TRP A 237 11.98 -2.52 28.60
N LEU A 238 11.92 -2.78 27.30
CA LEU A 238 12.62 -3.89 26.64
C LEU A 238 13.16 -3.41 25.29
N SER A 239 14.45 -3.60 25.03
CA SER A 239 15.09 -3.16 23.78
C SER A 239 16.18 -4.10 23.29
N ASP A 240 16.65 -3.89 22.07
CA ASP A 240 17.84 -4.55 21.54
C ASP A 240 19.14 -4.20 22.27
N ALA A 241 19.15 -3.12 23.07
CA ALA A 241 20.24 -2.75 23.95
C ALA A 241 20.13 -3.33 25.37
N SER A 242 18.97 -3.91 25.75
CA SER A 242 18.72 -4.46 27.09
C SER A 242 19.36 -5.82 27.37
N LEU A 243 20.04 -6.42 26.38
CA LEU A 243 20.66 -7.75 26.49
C LEU A 243 19.69 -8.83 27.01
N GLY A 244 18.43 -8.75 26.58
CA GLY A 244 17.37 -9.69 26.94
C GLY A 244 16.89 -9.56 28.39
N GLN A 245 17.17 -8.44 29.07
CA GLN A 245 16.59 -8.07 30.36
C GLN A 245 15.38 -7.16 30.20
N ILE A 246 14.54 -7.08 31.23
CA ILE A 246 13.41 -6.15 31.29
C ILE A 246 13.69 -5.19 32.44
N GLU A 247 13.78 -3.89 32.14
CA GLU A 247 13.92 -2.85 33.15
C GLU A 247 12.53 -2.38 33.60
N GLN A 248 12.32 -2.11 34.89
CA GLN A 248 11.01 -1.73 35.44
C GLN A 248 11.12 -0.65 36.52
N GLY A 249 10.19 0.30 36.49
CA GLY A 249 9.91 1.21 37.60
C GLY A 249 9.09 2.43 37.20
N ALA A 250 8.75 3.27 38.18
CA ALA A 250 8.11 4.57 37.96
C ALA A 250 9.02 5.60 37.23
N SER A 251 10.33 5.35 37.20
CA SER A 251 11.28 6.06 36.37
C SER A 251 12.49 5.17 36.08
N GLY A 252 13.15 5.40 34.95
CA GLY A 252 14.39 4.71 34.61
C GLY A 252 15.13 5.38 33.46
N GLN A 253 16.38 4.97 33.25
CA GLN A 253 17.24 5.40 32.16
C GLN A 253 17.85 4.17 31.49
N VAL A 254 17.71 4.09 30.17
CA VAL A 254 17.98 2.87 29.39
C VAL A 254 18.54 3.20 28.01
N ALA A 255 19.21 2.23 27.41
CA ALA A 255 19.74 2.33 26.06
C ALA A 255 18.71 1.94 24.98
N LEU A 256 18.82 2.61 23.83
CA LEU A 256 18.10 2.32 22.58
C LEU A 256 19.09 2.31 21.41
N ARG A 257 19.17 1.20 20.66
CA ARG A 257 19.96 1.11 19.42
C ARG A 257 19.07 1.23 18.20
N GLN A 258 18.48 0.12 17.77
CA GLN A 258 17.61 0.00 16.61
C GLN A 258 16.13 -0.15 16.99
N GLN A 259 15.78 -0.80 18.12
CA GLN A 259 14.38 -0.88 18.55
C GLN A 259 14.18 -1.13 20.05
N GLY A 260 13.09 -0.58 20.59
CA GLY A 260 12.63 -0.84 21.95
C GLY A 260 11.14 -0.60 22.15
N TRP A 261 10.63 -1.09 23.28
CA TRP A 261 9.24 -1.04 23.69
C TRP A 261 9.15 -0.54 25.14
N LEU A 262 8.39 0.53 25.36
CA LEU A 262 7.94 0.94 26.68
C LEU A 262 6.51 0.42 26.90
N LEU A 263 6.27 -0.20 28.05
CA LEU A 263 5.03 -0.88 28.41
C LEU A 263 4.48 -0.25 29.69
N TRP A 264 3.20 0.14 29.73
CA TRP A 264 2.57 0.64 30.96
C TRP A 264 1.10 0.21 31.04
N GLY A 265 0.56 0.25 32.27
CA GLY A 265 -0.74 -0.36 32.57
C GLY A 265 -0.77 -1.85 32.18
N ALA A 266 -1.96 -2.34 31.84
CA ALA A 266 -2.16 -3.73 31.40
C ALA A 266 -2.04 -3.95 29.88
N SER A 267 -2.17 -2.87 29.09
CA SER A 267 -2.48 -2.99 27.65
C SER A 267 -2.00 -1.82 26.78
N SER A 268 -1.22 -0.88 27.32
CA SER A 268 -0.68 0.25 26.57
C SER A 268 0.83 0.10 26.35
N ALA A 269 1.30 0.48 25.18
CA ALA A 269 2.72 0.46 24.87
C ALA A 269 3.15 1.48 23.81
N LEU A 270 4.44 1.77 23.78
CA LEU A 270 5.10 2.60 22.79
C LEU A 270 6.26 1.80 22.19
N ARG A 271 6.17 1.52 20.90
CA ARG A 271 7.31 1.02 20.11
C ARG A 271 8.09 2.20 19.58
N ILE A 272 9.41 2.14 19.72
CA ILE A 272 10.36 3.07 19.10
C ILE A 272 11.30 2.25 18.23
N GLU A 273 11.45 2.62 16.96
CA GLU A 273 12.34 1.98 16.00
C GLU A 273 13.20 3.03 15.30
N ARG A 274 14.50 2.76 15.19
CA ARG A 274 15.46 3.61 14.48
C ARG A 274 15.84 2.96 13.15
N ARG A 275 15.73 3.72 12.07
CA ARG A 275 16.01 3.23 10.71
C ARG A 275 16.86 4.21 9.91
N ALA A 276 17.53 3.70 8.89
CA ALA A 276 18.26 4.53 7.94
C ALA A 276 17.26 5.35 7.09
N ASN A 277 17.59 6.61 6.84
CA ASN A 277 16.78 7.55 6.05
C ASN A 277 17.69 8.17 4.98
N ALA A 278 17.28 8.15 3.72
CA ALA A 278 18.06 8.73 2.61
C ALA A 278 18.20 10.26 2.72
N MET A 279 17.26 10.95 3.37
CA MET A 279 17.32 12.39 3.64
C MET A 279 18.21 12.75 4.82
N CYS A 280 18.50 11.78 5.69
CA CYS A 280 19.33 11.93 6.89
C CYS A 280 20.32 10.75 7.00
N PRO A 281 21.26 10.59 6.04
CA PRO A 281 22.13 9.42 5.97
C PRO A 281 23.08 9.31 7.18
N GLN A 282 23.42 10.43 7.84
CA GLN A 282 24.35 10.48 8.97
C GLN A 282 23.76 10.02 10.32
N ALA A 283 22.42 10.04 10.47
CA ALA A 283 21.77 9.74 11.76
C ALA A 283 20.51 8.87 11.66
N GLY A 284 19.83 8.85 10.51
CA GLY A 284 18.57 8.13 10.29
C GLY A 284 17.34 8.86 10.80
N GLU A 285 16.27 8.13 11.05
CA GLU A 285 15.03 8.65 11.67
C GLU A 285 14.55 7.71 12.78
N LEU A 286 13.72 8.24 13.67
CA LEU A 286 12.93 7.45 14.61
C LEU A 286 11.49 7.32 14.10
N LEU A 287 10.97 6.10 14.17
CA LEU A 287 9.55 5.79 14.14
C LEU A 287 9.07 5.61 15.57
N VAL A 288 8.06 6.38 15.96
CA VAL A 288 7.42 6.30 17.28
C VAL A 288 5.98 5.87 17.06
N GLN A 289 5.58 4.72 17.60
CA GLN A 289 4.29 4.11 17.32
C GLN A 289 3.63 3.61 18.61
N MET A 290 2.45 4.16 18.93
CA MET A 290 1.68 3.73 20.10
C MET A 290 0.80 2.52 19.80
N TYR A 291 0.68 1.64 20.79
CA TYR A 291 -0.21 0.49 20.81
C TYR A 291 -1.18 0.63 21.99
N ARG A 292 -2.48 0.41 21.73
CA ARG A 292 -3.56 0.42 22.73
C ARG A 292 -4.53 -0.74 22.46
N PRO A 293 -5.43 -1.10 23.39
CA PRO A 293 -6.55 -1.99 23.08
C PRO A 293 -7.30 -1.48 21.86
N ALA A 294 -7.61 -2.39 20.93
CA ALA A 294 -8.61 -2.07 19.92
C ALA A 294 -9.98 -1.85 20.59
N GLY A 295 -10.86 -1.05 19.98
CA GLY A 295 -12.18 -0.74 20.56
C GLY A 295 -13.04 -2.00 20.78
N PRO A 296 -14.10 -1.95 21.62
CA PRO A 296 -14.84 -3.14 22.05
C PRO A 296 -15.56 -3.93 20.93
N ALA A 297 -15.61 -3.40 19.71
CA ALA A 297 -16.13 -4.09 18.51
C ALA A 297 -15.03 -4.75 17.64
N ALA A 298 -13.76 -4.66 18.03
CA ALA A 298 -12.64 -5.21 17.26
C ALA A 298 -12.36 -6.68 17.62
N ILE A 299 -12.36 -7.53 16.61
CA ILE A 299 -12.09 -8.97 16.75
C ILE A 299 -10.60 -9.24 16.97
N ALA A 300 -10.33 -10.31 17.74
CA ALA A 300 -9.00 -10.81 18.05
C ALA A 300 -8.15 -11.06 16.78
N GLY A 301 -7.31 -10.09 16.43
CA GLY A 301 -6.26 -10.24 15.44
C GLY A 301 -5.09 -11.09 15.94
N PRO A 302 -4.18 -11.53 15.05
CA PRO A 302 -2.98 -12.22 15.46
C PRO A 302 -2.08 -11.30 16.30
N ALA A 303 -1.55 -11.83 17.40
CA ALA A 303 -0.65 -11.11 18.29
C ALA A 303 0.73 -10.92 17.64
N LEU A 304 1.33 -9.74 17.85
CA LEU A 304 2.73 -9.52 17.53
C LEU A 304 3.58 -10.04 18.69
N VAL A 305 4.38 -11.07 18.42
CA VAL A 305 5.37 -11.60 19.36
C VAL A 305 6.75 -11.10 18.92
N THR A 306 7.57 -10.65 19.87
CA THR A 306 8.96 -10.23 19.63
C THR A 306 9.88 -10.80 20.69
N ALA A 307 10.92 -11.53 20.26
CA ALA A 307 11.99 -12.04 21.10
C ALA A 307 13.18 -11.09 21.08
N PHE A 308 13.68 -10.75 22.26
CA PHE A 308 14.88 -9.96 22.50
C PHE A 308 15.94 -10.88 23.12
N PRO A 309 16.83 -11.48 22.32
CA PRO A 309 17.86 -12.37 22.84
C PRO A 309 18.93 -11.60 23.60
N ALA A 310 19.62 -12.29 24.51
CA ALA A 310 20.78 -11.75 25.21
C ALA A 310 21.98 -11.48 24.29
N ARG A 311 22.00 -12.07 23.08
CA ARG A 311 22.97 -11.83 22.02
C ARG A 311 22.30 -11.93 20.65
N GLY A 312 22.62 -11.02 19.74
CA GLY A 312 22.05 -10.98 18.39
C GLY A 312 20.96 -9.92 18.25
N ARG A 313 20.15 -10.02 17.19
CA ARG A 313 19.07 -9.07 16.89
C ARG A 313 17.72 -9.62 17.34
N ALA A 314 16.81 -8.73 17.71
CA ALA A 314 15.44 -9.12 18.04
C ALA A 314 14.71 -9.69 16.81
N VAL A 315 13.82 -10.65 17.04
CA VAL A 315 13.04 -11.35 16.01
C VAL A 315 11.56 -11.23 16.32
N SER A 316 10.75 -10.85 15.32
CA SER A 316 9.31 -10.69 15.46
C SER A 316 8.52 -11.55 14.47
N ALA A 317 7.36 -12.04 14.88
CA ALA A 317 6.41 -12.76 14.04
C ALA A 317 4.98 -12.63 14.61
N TYR A 318 3.99 -12.89 13.76
CA TYR A 318 2.58 -12.88 14.15
C TYR A 318 2.09 -14.28 14.51
N PHE A 319 1.30 -14.39 15.57
CA PHE A 319 0.74 -15.64 16.08
C PHE A 319 -0.77 -15.53 16.30
N ALA A 320 -1.51 -16.61 16.04
CA ALA A 320 -2.86 -16.73 16.56
C ALA A 320 -2.83 -16.90 18.10
N PRO A 321 -3.95 -16.71 18.80
CA PRO A 321 -4.07 -17.15 20.18
C PRO A 321 -3.83 -18.66 20.32
N GLY A 322 -3.14 -19.07 21.39
CA GLY A 322 -2.79 -20.48 21.62
C GLY A 322 -1.48 -20.70 22.40
N GLN A 323 -1.10 -21.96 22.53
CA GLN A 323 0.16 -22.39 23.17
C GLN A 323 1.20 -22.78 22.13
N TYR A 324 2.45 -22.37 22.36
CA TYR A 324 3.53 -22.47 21.39
C TYR A 324 4.81 -22.98 22.04
N GLN A 325 5.55 -23.79 21.27
CA GLN A 325 6.83 -24.39 21.67
C GLN A 325 7.85 -24.14 20.55
N VAL A 326 8.91 -23.39 20.86
CA VAL A 326 10.03 -23.20 19.95
C VAL A 326 10.81 -24.52 19.87
N PRO A 327 11.18 -25.02 18.68
CA PRO A 327 12.02 -26.21 18.55
C PRO A 327 13.38 -26.01 19.24
N GLN A 328 13.93 -27.10 19.77
CA GLN A 328 15.28 -27.07 20.35
C GLN A 328 16.39 -27.21 19.29
N ALA A 329 16.10 -27.88 18.17
CA ALA A 329 16.99 -28.05 17.03
C ALA A 329 16.35 -27.51 15.75
N ALA A 330 17.18 -27.16 14.76
CA ALA A 330 16.71 -26.76 13.43
C ALA A 330 15.97 -27.91 12.72
N ALA A 331 15.07 -27.57 11.82
CA ALA A 331 14.36 -28.55 10.99
C ALA A 331 15.35 -29.26 10.03
N GLY A 332 15.12 -30.56 9.79
CA GLY A 332 15.92 -31.32 8.82
C GLY A 332 15.73 -30.83 7.39
N GLU A 333 16.82 -30.88 6.61
CA GLU A 333 16.88 -30.40 5.23
C GLU A 333 15.94 -31.18 4.28
N LEU A 334 15.46 -30.49 3.24
CA LEU A 334 14.65 -31.11 2.20
C LEU A 334 15.52 -31.88 1.18
N GLU A 335 14.98 -32.94 0.56
CA GLU A 335 15.72 -33.76 -0.43
C GLU A 335 16.34 -32.92 -1.57
N ASP A 336 15.66 -31.85 -1.98
CA ASP A 336 16.07 -30.91 -3.01
C ASP A 336 17.22 -30.00 -2.55
N GLN A 337 17.20 -29.58 -1.27
CA GLN A 337 18.26 -28.78 -0.65
C GLN A 337 19.54 -29.60 -0.54
N SER A 338 19.46 -30.80 0.05
CA SER A 338 20.60 -31.71 0.18
C SER A 338 21.18 -32.08 -1.20
N LEU A 339 20.36 -32.28 -2.23
CA LEU A 339 20.86 -32.47 -3.60
C LEU A 339 21.62 -31.25 -4.12
N PHE A 340 21.08 -30.05 -3.92
CA PHE A 340 21.71 -28.82 -4.37
C PHE A 340 23.10 -28.62 -3.69
N GLU A 341 23.18 -28.85 -2.38
CA GLU A 341 24.40 -28.71 -1.60
C GLU A 341 25.45 -29.77 -2.01
N ASP A 342 25.04 -31.03 -2.21
CA ASP A 342 25.88 -32.10 -2.78
C ASP A 342 26.45 -31.73 -4.16
N LEU A 343 25.61 -31.19 -5.05
CA LEU A 343 25.99 -30.79 -6.40
C LEU A 343 26.98 -29.62 -6.39
N GLN A 344 26.76 -28.62 -5.53
CA GLN A 344 27.66 -27.48 -5.35
C GLN A 344 29.00 -27.93 -4.74
N ALA A 345 28.99 -28.81 -3.74
CA ALA A 345 30.19 -29.36 -3.12
C ALA A 345 31.04 -30.22 -4.08
N LYS A 346 30.44 -30.78 -5.13
CA LYS A 346 31.14 -31.48 -6.23
C LYS A 346 31.45 -30.59 -7.44
N GLY A 347 31.17 -29.29 -7.38
CA GLY A 347 31.42 -28.35 -8.48
C GLY A 347 30.52 -28.55 -9.70
N LEU A 348 29.47 -29.37 -9.61
CA LEU A 348 28.52 -29.65 -10.68
C LEU A 348 27.49 -28.51 -10.88
N ILE A 349 27.38 -27.64 -9.87
CA ILE A 349 26.74 -26.33 -9.91
C ILE A 349 27.81 -25.31 -9.49
N ARG A 350 28.00 -24.25 -10.29
CA ARG A 350 28.92 -23.15 -9.95
C ARG A 350 28.32 -21.79 -10.24
N LEU A 351 28.80 -20.79 -9.50
CA LEU A 351 28.52 -19.37 -9.74
C LEU A 351 29.64 -18.82 -10.63
N THR A 352 29.29 -18.22 -11.77
CA THR A 352 30.25 -17.57 -12.68
C THR A 352 30.63 -16.17 -12.18
N ALA A 353 31.63 -15.53 -12.80
CA ALA A 353 32.02 -14.15 -12.46
C ALA A 353 30.89 -13.12 -12.71
N ASN A 354 30.05 -13.33 -13.73
CA ASN A 354 28.84 -12.54 -13.98
C ASN A 354 27.65 -12.91 -13.05
N GLY A 355 27.85 -13.87 -12.15
CA GLY A 355 26.90 -14.32 -11.12
C GLY A 355 25.75 -15.18 -11.63
N ALA A 356 25.80 -15.64 -12.89
CA ALA A 356 24.93 -16.70 -13.37
C ALA A 356 25.30 -18.05 -12.75
N ILE A 357 24.36 -19.00 -12.75
CA ILE A 357 24.59 -20.37 -12.32
C ILE A 357 24.85 -21.22 -13.56
N GLU A 358 26.04 -21.79 -13.63
CA GLU A 358 26.38 -22.79 -14.63
C GLU A 358 26.13 -24.20 -14.07
N LEU A 359 25.68 -25.10 -14.95
CA LEU A 359 25.29 -26.46 -14.61
C LEU A 359 26.07 -27.44 -15.48
N ALA A 360 26.65 -28.47 -14.87
CA ALA A 360 27.47 -29.46 -15.58
C ALA A 360 26.69 -30.13 -16.72
N PRO A 361 27.16 -30.07 -17.99
CA PRO A 361 26.44 -30.58 -19.15
C PRO A 361 25.96 -32.02 -18.98
N ARG A 362 24.76 -32.34 -19.49
CA ARG A 362 24.13 -33.67 -19.34
C ARG A 362 25.01 -34.81 -19.85
N ASP A 363 25.78 -34.51 -20.88
CA ASP A 363 26.71 -35.35 -21.62
C ASP A 363 28.15 -35.29 -21.08
N LEU A 364 28.44 -34.51 -20.02
CA LEU A 364 29.78 -34.44 -19.42
C LEU A 364 30.37 -35.84 -19.07
N PRO A 365 29.61 -36.81 -18.51
CA PRO A 365 30.16 -38.15 -18.27
C PRO A 365 30.54 -38.91 -19.54
N GLN A 366 29.85 -38.63 -20.65
CA GLN A 366 30.13 -39.24 -21.96
C GLN A 366 31.33 -38.56 -22.62
N TRP A 367 31.41 -37.23 -22.53
CA TRP A 367 32.56 -36.44 -22.99
C TRP A 367 33.85 -36.78 -22.23
N GLN A 368 33.76 -37.03 -20.91
CA GLN A 368 34.90 -37.46 -20.08
C GLN A 368 35.38 -38.89 -20.45
N ALA A 369 34.48 -39.76 -20.90
CA ALA A 369 34.81 -41.11 -21.36
C ALA A 369 35.30 -41.16 -22.82
N ALA A 370 34.95 -40.16 -23.63
CA ALA A 370 35.31 -40.06 -25.04
C ALA A 370 36.78 -39.63 -25.24
N GLY A 371 37.43 -40.22 -26.25
CA GLY A 371 38.76 -39.84 -26.71
C GLY A 371 38.79 -38.46 -27.37
N GLY A 372 39.96 -37.84 -27.47
CA GLY A 372 40.10 -36.47 -28.00
C GLY A 372 39.53 -36.28 -29.41
N ALA A 373 39.62 -37.29 -30.27
CA ALA A 373 39.09 -37.26 -31.64
C ALA A 373 37.56 -37.50 -31.73
N GLU A 374 36.91 -37.92 -30.65
CA GLU A 374 35.48 -38.26 -30.60
C GLU A 374 34.62 -37.10 -30.07
N ARG A 375 35.24 -36.00 -29.65
CA ARG A 375 34.58 -34.86 -29.00
C ARG A 375 34.17 -33.81 -30.04
N ALA A 376 32.86 -33.59 -30.17
CA ALA A 376 32.32 -32.55 -31.03
C ALA A 376 32.57 -31.11 -30.52
N ALA A 377 32.91 -30.94 -29.23
CA ALA A 377 33.30 -29.68 -28.62
C ALA A 377 34.21 -29.92 -27.41
N GLU A 378 35.05 -28.95 -27.05
CA GLU A 378 35.91 -29.02 -25.86
C GLU A 378 35.23 -28.37 -24.64
N LEU A 379 34.99 -29.16 -23.58
CA LEU A 379 34.43 -28.69 -22.31
C LEU A 379 35.55 -28.34 -21.32
N VAL A 380 36.40 -27.38 -21.70
CA VAL A 380 37.63 -27.02 -20.96
C VAL A 380 37.34 -26.74 -19.48
N ASP A 381 36.34 -25.92 -19.20
CA ASP A 381 35.99 -25.50 -17.84
C ASP A 381 35.40 -26.62 -16.97
N TRP A 382 35.12 -27.80 -17.53
CA TRP A 382 34.57 -28.96 -16.82
C TRP A 382 35.59 -30.10 -16.65
N LYS A 383 36.83 -29.94 -17.15
CA LYS A 383 37.93 -30.92 -17.01
C LYS A 383 38.31 -31.22 -15.54
N GLN A 384 38.12 -30.26 -14.65
CA GLN A 384 38.42 -30.38 -13.21
C GLN A 384 37.44 -31.25 -12.41
N ILE A 385 36.31 -31.66 -12.98
CA ILE A 385 35.32 -32.50 -12.31
C ILE A 385 35.78 -33.96 -12.30
N GLN A 386 36.14 -34.48 -11.13
CA GLN A 386 36.63 -35.85 -11.00
C GLN A 386 35.51 -36.89 -11.28
N PRO A 387 35.71 -37.80 -12.26
CA PRO A 387 34.76 -38.88 -12.52
C PRO A 387 34.78 -39.90 -11.38
N GLY A 388 33.61 -40.41 -11.00
CA GLY A 388 33.50 -41.40 -9.92
C GLY A 388 32.06 -41.80 -9.62
N ALA A 389 31.87 -42.84 -8.81
CA ALA A 389 30.54 -43.39 -8.51
C ALA A 389 29.61 -42.36 -7.81
N ALA A 390 30.16 -41.52 -6.93
CA ALA A 390 29.42 -40.44 -6.29
C ALA A 390 28.97 -39.36 -7.31
N THR A 391 29.87 -38.92 -8.18
CA THR A 391 29.58 -37.94 -9.25
C THR A 391 28.49 -38.46 -10.20
N HIS A 392 28.57 -39.72 -10.63
CA HIS A 392 27.55 -40.38 -11.45
C HIS A 392 26.19 -40.49 -10.75
N LYS A 393 26.15 -40.76 -9.44
CA LYS A 393 24.91 -40.77 -8.65
C LYS A 393 24.23 -39.40 -8.65
N LEU A 394 25.00 -38.32 -8.52
CA LEU A 394 24.49 -36.95 -8.56
C LEU A 394 24.00 -36.55 -9.96
N PHE A 395 24.72 -36.90 -11.03
CA PHE A 395 24.24 -36.74 -12.41
C PHE A 395 22.89 -37.43 -12.64
N LYS A 396 22.74 -38.66 -12.12
CA LYS A 396 21.48 -39.40 -12.22
C LYS A 396 20.33 -38.73 -11.45
N ARG A 397 20.58 -38.15 -10.26
CA ARG A 397 19.59 -37.33 -9.55
C ARG A 397 19.22 -36.08 -10.38
N LEU A 398 20.22 -35.27 -10.72
CA LEU A 398 20.08 -33.99 -11.43
C LEU A 398 19.25 -34.09 -12.72
N TYR A 399 19.57 -35.05 -13.60
CA TYR A 399 18.94 -35.12 -14.93
C TYR A 399 17.77 -36.10 -15.05
N TYR A 400 17.69 -37.12 -14.18
CA TYR A 400 16.74 -38.23 -14.35
C TYR A 400 15.78 -38.43 -13.16
N GLN A 401 15.86 -37.61 -12.11
CA GLN A 401 14.95 -37.65 -10.96
C GLN A 401 14.18 -36.32 -10.76
N ALA A 402 13.20 -36.34 -9.85
CA ALA A 402 12.24 -35.25 -9.67
C ALA A 402 12.80 -34.08 -8.85
N ASP A 403 13.66 -34.38 -7.88
CA ASP A 403 14.47 -33.44 -7.11
C ASP A 403 15.42 -32.66 -8.04
N GLY A 404 16.17 -33.38 -8.88
CA GLY A 404 17.04 -32.77 -9.89
C GLY A 404 16.31 -31.94 -10.94
N ALA A 405 15.10 -32.35 -11.35
CA ALA A 405 14.25 -31.53 -12.21
C ALA A 405 13.80 -30.23 -11.52
N TYR A 406 13.54 -30.25 -10.21
CA TYR A 406 13.18 -29.06 -9.45
C TYR A 406 14.38 -28.12 -9.22
N VAL A 407 15.56 -28.65 -8.87
CA VAL A 407 16.80 -27.87 -8.78
C VAL A 407 17.09 -27.16 -10.12
N ARG A 408 16.98 -27.87 -11.25
CA ARG A 408 17.14 -27.25 -12.58
C ARG A 408 16.10 -26.17 -12.87
N GLN A 409 14.85 -26.35 -12.45
CA GLN A 409 13.83 -25.31 -12.57
C GLN A 409 14.16 -24.07 -11.74
N GLN A 410 14.70 -24.22 -10.52
CA GLN A 410 15.12 -23.07 -9.70
C GLN A 410 16.32 -22.34 -10.33
N ILE A 411 17.26 -23.08 -10.94
CA ILE A 411 18.41 -22.52 -11.68
C ILE A 411 17.94 -21.76 -12.93
N ASP A 412 17.04 -22.34 -13.73
CA ASP A 412 16.44 -21.67 -14.89
C ASP A 412 15.76 -20.35 -14.49
N ILE A 413 14.96 -20.36 -13.40
CA ILE A 413 14.31 -19.15 -12.86
C ILE A 413 15.37 -18.10 -12.48
N TYR A 414 16.32 -18.45 -11.62
CA TYR A 414 17.39 -17.56 -11.16
C TYR A 414 18.17 -16.93 -12.33
N ASN A 415 18.59 -17.73 -13.31
CA ASN A 415 19.33 -17.23 -14.48
C ASN A 415 18.46 -16.34 -15.37
N SER A 416 17.18 -16.67 -15.55
CA SER A 416 16.24 -15.85 -16.34
C SER A 416 15.91 -14.51 -15.67
N GLU A 417 16.01 -14.42 -14.34
CA GLU A 417 15.82 -13.19 -13.56
C GLU A 417 17.07 -12.30 -13.52
N ARG A 418 18.25 -12.81 -13.92
CA ARG A 418 19.50 -12.03 -14.00
C ARG A 418 19.71 -11.26 -15.31
N ARG A 419 19.03 -11.67 -16.39
CA ARG A 419 19.14 -11.02 -17.71
C ARG A 419 17.77 -10.86 -18.34
N LEU A 420 17.36 -9.60 -18.52
CA LEU A 420 16.11 -9.26 -19.16
C LEU A 420 16.35 -8.84 -20.62
N LEU A 421 15.71 -9.55 -21.54
CA LEU A 421 15.50 -9.09 -22.90
C LEU A 421 14.05 -9.39 -23.28
N ALA A 422 13.26 -8.35 -23.50
CA ALA A 422 11.88 -8.44 -23.93
C ALA A 422 11.54 -7.36 -24.96
N TRP A 423 10.57 -7.63 -25.83
CA TRP A 423 10.08 -6.69 -26.82
C TRP A 423 8.58 -6.85 -27.04
N ARG A 424 7.93 -5.79 -27.50
CA ARG A 424 6.52 -5.78 -27.95
C ARG A 424 6.31 -4.71 -29.00
N ILE A 425 5.29 -4.87 -29.84
CA ILE A 425 4.96 -3.89 -30.89
C ILE A 425 3.63 -3.18 -30.61
N LYS A 426 3.50 -1.98 -31.17
CA LYS A 426 2.20 -1.33 -31.38
C LYS A 426 1.79 -1.63 -32.81
N ALA A 427 0.82 -2.52 -32.98
CA ALA A 427 0.41 -2.97 -34.31
C ALA A 427 -0.47 -1.92 -35.00
N PRO A 428 -0.28 -1.68 -36.32
CA PRO A 428 -1.34 -1.17 -37.17
C PRO A 428 -2.53 -2.15 -37.15
N ASP A 429 -3.75 -1.63 -37.36
CA ASP A 429 -4.96 -2.45 -37.31
C ASP A 429 -4.85 -3.72 -38.19
N LYS A 430 -5.14 -4.86 -37.57
CA LYS A 430 -5.26 -6.19 -38.21
C LYS A 430 -3.97 -6.87 -38.71
N LEU A 431 -2.76 -6.37 -38.41
CA LEU A 431 -1.52 -7.14 -38.61
C LEU A 431 -0.98 -7.77 -37.32
N ALA A 432 -0.96 -9.11 -37.28
CA ALA A 432 -0.13 -9.86 -36.35
C ALA A 432 1.26 -10.06 -36.97
N LEU A 433 2.29 -9.50 -36.32
CA LEU A 433 3.67 -9.50 -36.80
C LEU A 433 4.52 -10.34 -35.85
N ASP A 434 4.73 -11.61 -36.19
CA ASP A 434 5.47 -12.56 -35.37
C ASP A 434 6.98 -12.35 -35.51
N TRP A 435 7.61 -11.91 -34.40
CA TRP A 435 9.05 -11.76 -34.29
C TRP A 435 9.71 -13.06 -33.83
N THR A 436 10.81 -13.42 -34.47
CA THR A 436 11.65 -14.56 -34.12
C THR A 436 12.98 -14.09 -33.51
N ALA A 437 13.53 -14.85 -32.58
CA ALA A 437 14.78 -14.52 -31.90
C ALA A 437 15.83 -15.63 -32.07
N SER A 438 17.05 -15.25 -32.46
CA SER A 438 18.18 -16.17 -32.65
C SER A 438 19.49 -15.59 -32.11
N THR A 439 20.46 -16.45 -31.87
CA THR A 439 21.85 -16.06 -31.56
C THR A 439 22.61 -15.69 -32.83
N ALA A 440 23.61 -14.82 -32.69
CA ALA A 440 24.54 -14.50 -33.77
C ALA A 440 25.31 -15.73 -34.27
N ALA A 441 25.40 -15.88 -35.59
CA ALA A 441 26.20 -16.93 -36.21
C ALA A 441 27.70 -16.61 -36.04
N SER A 442 28.43 -17.45 -35.30
CA SER A 442 29.87 -17.27 -35.12
C SER A 442 30.64 -17.93 -36.26
N ALA A 443 31.02 -17.11 -37.25
CA ALA A 443 31.85 -17.55 -38.38
C ALA A 443 33.22 -18.11 -37.94
N ALA A 444 33.74 -17.70 -36.78
CA ALA A 444 34.99 -18.22 -36.22
C ALA A 444 34.91 -19.68 -35.76
N ASN A 445 33.72 -20.15 -35.37
CA ASN A 445 33.51 -21.48 -34.76
C ASN A 445 32.59 -22.39 -35.59
N GLY A 446 32.10 -21.94 -36.75
CA GLY A 446 31.23 -22.73 -37.64
C GLY A 446 29.81 -23.01 -37.13
N ASN A 447 29.39 -22.36 -36.04
CA ASN A 447 28.09 -22.62 -35.41
C ASN A 447 26.93 -21.91 -36.12
N ALA A 448 25.91 -22.69 -36.50
CA ALA A 448 24.64 -22.18 -37.00
C ALA A 448 23.88 -21.35 -35.94
N PRO A 449 23.07 -20.35 -36.35
CA PRO A 449 22.29 -19.54 -35.42
C PRO A 449 21.28 -20.40 -34.65
N VAL A 450 21.39 -20.39 -33.32
CA VAL A 450 20.50 -21.15 -32.43
C VAL A 450 19.25 -20.31 -32.13
N MET A 451 18.08 -20.87 -32.40
CA MET A 451 16.79 -20.27 -32.06
C MET A 451 16.62 -20.17 -30.54
N ILE A 452 16.20 -19.00 -30.07
CA ILE A 452 16.02 -18.71 -28.65
C ILE A 452 14.55 -18.96 -28.27
N ALA A 453 14.33 -19.75 -27.21
CA ALA A 453 12.99 -19.98 -26.69
C ALA A 453 12.44 -18.70 -26.06
N THR A 454 11.21 -18.31 -26.43
CA THR A 454 10.53 -17.11 -25.94
C THR A 454 9.31 -17.44 -25.06
N THR A 455 8.84 -16.45 -24.31
CA THR A 455 7.64 -16.52 -23.46
C THR A 455 7.00 -15.14 -23.34
N SER A 456 5.68 -15.07 -23.12
CA SER A 456 5.00 -13.81 -22.78
C SER A 456 5.01 -13.45 -21.29
N GLN A 457 5.51 -14.35 -20.44
CA GLN A 457 5.55 -14.13 -18.99
C GLN A 457 6.75 -13.26 -18.60
N MET A 458 6.50 -11.99 -18.29
CA MET A 458 7.48 -11.08 -17.71
C MET A 458 7.72 -11.39 -16.21
N PRO A 459 8.93 -11.20 -15.67
CA PRO A 459 9.15 -11.20 -14.23
C PRO A 459 8.36 -10.08 -13.57
N VAL A 460 7.75 -10.32 -12.40
CA VAL A 460 6.97 -9.29 -11.67
C VAL A 460 7.80 -8.03 -11.46
N ALA A 461 9.07 -8.17 -11.11
CA ALA A 461 9.97 -7.02 -10.97
C ALA A 461 10.12 -6.13 -12.22
N ALA A 462 9.88 -6.62 -13.43
CA ALA A 462 10.06 -5.84 -14.66
C ALA A 462 9.03 -4.70 -14.80
N SER A 463 7.88 -4.76 -14.11
CA SER A 463 6.96 -3.63 -14.02
C SER A 463 7.59 -2.41 -13.33
N ARG A 464 8.63 -2.61 -12.49
CA ARG A 464 9.38 -1.52 -11.83
C ARG A 464 10.25 -0.71 -12.82
N LEU A 465 10.36 -1.11 -14.09
CA LEU A 465 11.01 -0.34 -15.17
C LEU A 465 10.17 0.85 -15.65
N PHE A 466 8.90 0.93 -15.24
CA PHE A 466 7.99 1.99 -15.65
C PHE A 466 7.44 2.75 -14.44
N ALA A 467 7.26 4.07 -14.58
CA ALA A 467 6.60 4.90 -13.57
C ALA A 467 5.09 4.64 -13.52
N SER A 468 4.47 4.63 -14.71
CA SER A 468 3.07 4.30 -15.03
C SER A 468 3.02 3.05 -15.93
N LEU A 469 1.88 2.36 -16.02
CA LEU A 469 1.75 1.17 -16.86
C LEU A 469 1.69 1.56 -18.36
N PRO A 470 2.60 1.11 -19.24
CA PRO A 470 2.61 1.57 -20.63
C PRO A 470 1.51 0.88 -21.45
N GLN A 471 0.49 1.64 -21.86
CA GLN A 471 -0.73 1.15 -22.51
C GLN A 471 -0.66 1.08 -24.04
N GLY A 472 -1.60 0.34 -24.65
CA GLY A 472 -1.81 0.33 -26.10
C GLY A 472 -0.77 -0.48 -26.89
N TRP A 473 -0.07 -1.42 -26.25
CA TRP A 473 0.89 -2.32 -26.87
C TRP A 473 0.36 -3.77 -26.90
N GLN A 474 0.90 -4.59 -27.81
CA GLN A 474 0.69 -6.04 -27.76
C GLN A 474 1.31 -6.69 -26.50
N PRO A 475 0.94 -7.93 -26.14
CA PRO A 475 1.62 -8.66 -25.08
C PRO A 475 3.14 -8.74 -25.29
N TRP A 476 3.90 -8.69 -24.20
CA TRP A 476 5.36 -8.86 -24.23
C TRP A 476 5.78 -10.21 -24.83
N THR A 477 6.91 -10.21 -25.53
CA THR A 477 7.70 -11.41 -25.87
C THR A 477 9.07 -11.27 -25.22
N ARG A 478 9.49 -12.26 -24.42
CA ARG A 478 10.73 -12.27 -23.64
C ARG A 478 11.55 -13.52 -23.91
N VAL A 479 12.87 -13.43 -23.86
CA VAL A 479 13.76 -14.61 -23.80
C VAL A 479 13.44 -15.45 -22.55
N ALA A 480 13.01 -16.69 -22.76
CA ALA A 480 12.59 -17.61 -21.70
C ALA A 480 13.77 -18.37 -21.08
N ARG A 481 14.75 -18.78 -21.90
CA ARG A 481 15.99 -19.43 -21.47
C ARG A 481 17.17 -18.89 -22.28
N TRP A 482 18.21 -18.47 -21.57
CA TRP A 482 19.49 -18.09 -22.16
C TRP A 482 20.32 -19.32 -22.55
N PRO A 483 20.96 -19.36 -23.73
CA PRO A 483 21.89 -20.43 -24.10
C PRO A 483 23.06 -20.53 -23.11
N GLN A 484 23.44 -21.74 -22.70
CA GLN A 484 24.57 -21.97 -21.78
C GLN A 484 25.92 -22.20 -22.50
N ALA A 485 25.91 -22.41 -23.81
CA ALA A 485 27.11 -22.73 -24.58
C ALA A 485 27.76 -21.47 -25.15
N GLY A 486 29.03 -21.21 -24.80
CA GLY A 486 29.87 -20.24 -25.50
C GLY A 486 29.95 -18.82 -24.93
N GLU A 487 29.81 -18.62 -23.61
CA GLU A 487 30.23 -17.36 -22.96
C GLU A 487 31.76 -17.24 -22.93
N GLY A 488 32.38 -17.06 -24.09
CA GLY A 488 33.78 -16.63 -24.19
C GLY A 488 33.90 -15.17 -23.73
N SER A 489 34.70 -14.93 -22.69
CA SER A 489 35.19 -13.62 -22.20
C SER A 489 34.23 -12.42 -22.31
N ASP A 490 33.58 -12.09 -21.19
CA ASP A 490 32.99 -10.77 -20.84
C ASP A 490 31.88 -10.17 -21.73
N GLY A 491 31.51 -10.78 -22.85
CA GLY A 491 30.46 -10.28 -23.75
C GLY A 491 29.03 -10.57 -23.29
N ARG A 492 28.14 -9.56 -23.32
CA ARG A 492 26.68 -9.79 -23.32
C ARG A 492 26.27 -10.39 -24.67
N PRO A 493 25.41 -11.44 -24.72
CA PRO A 493 25.03 -12.07 -25.97
C PRO A 493 24.19 -11.13 -26.84
N VAL A 494 24.60 -10.98 -28.12
CA VAL A 494 23.78 -10.32 -29.15
C VAL A 494 22.72 -11.30 -29.64
N VAL A 495 21.48 -10.83 -29.66
CA VAL A 495 20.30 -11.53 -30.16
C VAL A 495 19.81 -10.82 -31.41
N HIS A 496 19.61 -11.57 -32.48
CA HIS A 496 18.95 -11.07 -33.68
C HIS A 496 17.45 -11.25 -33.54
N LEU A 497 16.70 -10.16 -33.58
CA LEU A 497 15.25 -10.16 -33.71
C LEU A 497 14.90 -10.00 -35.18
N THR A 498 14.22 -10.99 -35.76
CA THR A 498 13.80 -10.99 -37.16
C THR A 498 12.29 -11.02 -37.27
N LEU A 499 11.73 -10.03 -37.96
CA LEU A 499 10.32 -9.97 -38.35
C LEU A 499 10.20 -10.27 -39.84
N ASN A 500 9.35 -11.22 -40.22
CA ASN A 500 8.98 -11.45 -41.61
C ASN A 500 7.69 -10.67 -41.95
N LEU A 501 7.70 -9.96 -43.07
CA LEU A 501 6.54 -9.20 -43.54
C LEU A 501 5.67 -10.09 -44.44
N PRO A 502 4.32 -10.01 -44.35
CA PRO A 502 3.43 -10.85 -45.17
C PRO A 502 3.52 -10.51 -46.68
N HIS A 503 3.86 -9.26 -46.99
CA HIS A 503 4.10 -8.73 -48.33
C HIS A 503 5.36 -7.84 -48.29
N ALA A 504 5.91 -7.51 -49.46
CA ALA A 504 7.01 -6.55 -49.53
C ALA A 504 6.52 -5.15 -49.15
N ALA A 505 7.29 -4.43 -48.33
CA ALA A 505 6.96 -3.07 -47.90
C ALA A 505 6.92 -2.08 -49.07
N SER A 506 6.01 -1.13 -49.02
CA SER A 506 5.85 -0.05 -50.01
C SER A 506 6.94 1.01 -49.84
N GLY A 507 7.45 1.18 -48.62
CA GLY A 507 8.39 2.20 -48.21
C GLY A 507 7.69 3.30 -47.42
N GLY A 508 8.23 3.66 -46.25
CA GLY A 508 7.70 4.70 -45.40
C GLY A 508 6.62 4.26 -44.41
N GLU A 509 6.18 3.00 -44.42
CA GLU A 509 5.36 2.46 -43.33
C GLU A 509 6.15 2.46 -42.01
N VAL A 510 5.51 2.75 -40.88
CA VAL A 510 6.19 2.81 -39.56
C VAL A 510 5.67 1.70 -38.64
N VAL A 511 6.60 0.94 -38.06
CA VAL A 511 6.34 -0.06 -37.02
C VAL A 511 6.97 0.42 -35.71
N HIS A 512 6.17 0.58 -34.66
CA HIS A 512 6.70 0.92 -33.34
C HIS A 512 6.98 -0.34 -32.51
N LEU A 513 8.20 -0.44 -32.01
CA LEU A 513 8.71 -1.52 -31.16
C LEU A 513 9.13 -0.93 -29.80
N LEU A 514 8.70 -1.53 -28.70
CA LEU A 514 9.19 -1.23 -27.35
C LEU A 514 10.09 -2.38 -26.91
N VAL A 515 11.35 -2.10 -26.61
CA VAL A 515 12.37 -3.10 -26.22
C VAL A 515 12.84 -2.80 -24.80
N ALA A 516 12.71 -3.77 -23.89
CA ALA A 516 13.42 -3.80 -22.61
C ALA A 516 14.71 -4.60 -22.81
N GLY A 517 15.81 -3.88 -23.01
CA GLY A 517 17.04 -4.35 -23.64
C GLY A 517 17.75 -3.20 -24.34
N ARG A 518 19.02 -3.37 -24.70
CA ARG A 518 19.78 -2.37 -25.46
C ARG A 518 19.73 -2.70 -26.94
N ALA A 519 19.24 -1.80 -27.77
CA ALA A 519 19.35 -1.96 -29.23
C ALA A 519 20.78 -1.63 -29.72
N GLY A 520 21.26 -2.43 -30.67
CA GLY A 520 22.55 -2.23 -31.35
C GLY A 520 22.41 -1.49 -32.67
N SER A 521 23.55 -1.32 -33.38
CA SER A 521 23.61 -0.67 -34.69
C SER A 521 23.26 -1.59 -35.87
N GLY A 522 23.06 -2.89 -35.63
CA GLY A 522 22.68 -3.86 -36.66
C GLY A 522 21.20 -3.78 -36.96
N ILE A 523 20.82 -3.05 -38.02
CA ILE A 523 19.44 -2.94 -38.51
C ILE A 523 19.41 -3.12 -40.02
N SER A 524 18.47 -3.93 -40.53
CA SER A 524 18.22 -4.10 -41.96
C SER A 524 16.72 -4.13 -42.27
N GLY A 525 16.34 -3.69 -43.48
CA GLY A 525 14.95 -3.61 -43.94
C GLY A 525 14.16 -2.38 -43.44
N ALA A 526 14.72 -1.60 -42.52
CA ALA A 526 14.12 -0.37 -42.00
C ALA A 526 15.21 0.65 -41.59
N SER A 527 14.87 1.93 -41.53
CA SER A 527 15.59 2.92 -40.69
C SER A 527 14.94 2.98 -39.29
N ALA A 528 15.67 3.46 -38.29
CA ALA A 528 15.22 3.41 -36.89
C ALA A 528 15.47 4.71 -36.14
N ASP A 529 14.41 5.27 -35.56
CA ASP A 529 14.49 6.39 -34.60
C ASP A 529 14.26 5.86 -33.19
N PHE A 530 15.11 6.28 -32.24
CA PHE A 530 15.13 5.78 -30.87
C PHE A 530 14.69 6.85 -29.87
N ALA A 531 13.75 6.49 -28.98
CA ALA A 531 13.35 7.29 -27.84
C ALA A 531 13.52 6.48 -26.53
N PRO A 532 14.02 7.09 -25.44
CA PRO A 532 14.10 6.43 -24.15
C PRO A 532 12.68 6.24 -23.57
N ALA A 533 12.46 5.09 -22.92
CA ALA A 533 11.15 4.72 -22.36
C ALA A 533 11.26 4.08 -20.95
N CYS A 534 12.44 4.06 -20.35
CA CYS A 534 12.62 3.60 -18.97
C CYS A 534 12.38 4.75 -17.99
N THR A 535 11.27 4.68 -17.24
CA THR A 535 10.82 5.75 -16.32
C THR A 535 10.71 5.30 -14.87
N GLY A 536 10.80 3.99 -14.60
CA GLY A 536 10.59 3.42 -13.28
C GLY A 536 11.84 3.30 -12.40
N ARG A 537 11.63 2.96 -11.13
CA ARG A 537 12.67 2.87 -10.10
C ARG A 537 13.70 1.74 -10.29
N ALA A 538 13.51 0.85 -11.26
CA ALA A 538 14.46 -0.21 -11.61
C ALA A 538 15.33 0.11 -12.85
N CYS A 539 15.19 1.30 -13.45
CA CYS A 539 16.05 1.75 -14.54
C CYS A 539 17.45 2.10 -14.00
N ALA A 540 18.49 1.48 -14.56
CA ALA A 540 19.88 1.90 -14.34
C ALA A 540 20.32 2.96 -15.36
N ASN A 541 19.68 2.97 -16.53
CA ASN A 541 19.80 3.99 -17.58
C ASN A 541 18.41 4.26 -18.20
N ILE A 542 18.17 5.48 -18.68
CA ILE A 542 16.90 5.83 -19.36
C ILE A 542 16.65 5.00 -20.63
N ASN A 543 17.74 4.49 -21.24
CA ASN A 543 17.74 3.62 -22.42
C ASN A 543 17.68 2.12 -22.09
N ASP A 544 17.48 1.71 -20.84
CA ASP A 544 17.27 0.29 -20.52
C ASP A 544 15.93 -0.23 -21.09
N VAL A 545 14.97 0.68 -21.33
CA VAL A 545 13.83 0.45 -22.21
C VAL A 545 13.83 1.52 -23.28
N GLN A 546 13.65 1.14 -24.54
CA GLN A 546 13.64 2.04 -25.69
C GLN A 546 12.38 1.81 -26.52
N GLN A 547 11.73 2.90 -26.92
CA GLN A 547 10.76 2.89 -28.02
C GLN A 547 11.52 3.17 -29.32
N ILE A 548 11.31 2.33 -30.33
CA ILE A 548 11.98 2.35 -31.62
C ILE A 548 10.91 2.50 -32.70
N ALA A 549 10.96 3.57 -33.49
CA ALA A 549 10.13 3.74 -34.68
C ALA A 549 10.92 3.20 -35.88
N LEU A 550 10.49 2.06 -36.42
CA LEU A 550 11.10 1.39 -37.56
C LEU A 550 10.37 1.80 -38.84
N THR A 551 10.99 2.66 -39.65
CA THR A 551 10.42 3.10 -40.94
C THR A 551 10.89 2.14 -42.05
N LEU A 552 9.95 1.42 -42.66
CA LEU A 552 10.25 0.34 -43.60
C LEU A 552 10.86 0.87 -44.90
N GLN A 553 11.86 0.14 -45.40
CA GLN A 553 12.48 0.40 -46.71
C GLN A 553 11.64 -0.24 -47.83
N ALA A 554 11.47 0.47 -48.94
CA ALA A 554 10.73 -0.03 -50.09
C ALA A 554 11.31 -1.37 -50.60
N GLY A 555 10.45 -2.36 -50.80
CA GLY A 555 10.83 -3.71 -51.23
C GLY A 555 11.30 -4.65 -50.11
N ALA A 556 11.46 -4.19 -48.87
CA ALA A 556 11.85 -5.06 -47.75
C ALA A 556 10.81 -6.18 -47.53
N ARG A 557 11.29 -7.41 -47.29
CA ARG A 557 10.46 -8.58 -46.94
C ARG A 557 10.65 -9.06 -45.51
N SER A 558 11.69 -8.58 -44.84
CA SER A 558 11.96 -8.81 -43.43
C SER A 558 12.66 -7.59 -42.83
N ILE A 559 12.52 -7.44 -41.52
CA ILE A 559 13.29 -6.50 -40.71
C ILE A 559 14.18 -7.34 -39.80
N GLN A 560 15.43 -6.94 -39.63
CA GLN A 560 16.31 -7.50 -38.60
C GLN A 560 16.80 -6.39 -37.69
N LEU A 561 16.85 -6.67 -36.38
CA LEU A 561 17.31 -5.76 -35.33
C LEU A 561 18.19 -6.53 -34.33
N ASP A 562 19.39 -6.03 -34.11
CA ASP A 562 20.32 -6.55 -33.10
C ASP A 562 20.03 -5.95 -31.72
N VAL A 563 19.88 -6.80 -30.71
CA VAL A 563 19.61 -6.38 -29.33
C VAL A 563 20.47 -7.16 -28.32
N GLN A 564 20.73 -6.54 -27.17
CA GLN A 564 21.45 -7.15 -26.04
C GLN A 564 20.59 -7.10 -24.77
N PRO A 565 20.70 -8.10 -23.87
CA PRO A 565 19.99 -8.05 -22.59
C PRO A 565 20.47 -6.93 -21.68
N LEU A 566 19.57 -6.51 -20.79
CA LEU A 566 19.90 -5.80 -19.56
C LEU A 566 20.47 -6.80 -18.55
N ASP A 567 21.45 -6.35 -17.76
CA ASP A 567 21.68 -6.96 -16.46
C ASP A 567 20.51 -6.54 -15.56
N PHE A 568 19.74 -7.52 -15.09
CA PHE A 568 18.52 -7.29 -14.32
C PHE A 568 18.66 -7.97 -12.96
N SER A 569 18.14 -7.37 -11.90
CA SER A 569 18.09 -8.04 -10.61
C SER A 569 16.92 -7.55 -9.77
N ALA A 570 16.32 -8.48 -9.03
CA ALA A 570 15.19 -8.18 -8.15
C ALA A 570 15.49 -8.68 -6.72
N PRO A 571 16.35 -7.99 -5.94
CA PRO A 571 16.72 -8.43 -4.60
C PRO A 571 15.51 -8.61 -3.66
N GLU A 572 14.49 -7.75 -3.81
CA GLU A 572 13.22 -7.86 -3.07
C GLU A 572 12.47 -9.16 -3.38
N ASP A 573 12.60 -9.71 -4.58
CA ASP A 573 11.88 -10.90 -5.01
C ASP A 573 12.64 -12.18 -4.62
N GLN A 574 13.97 -12.08 -4.38
CA GLN A 574 14.83 -13.21 -3.98
C GLN A 574 14.40 -13.86 -2.66
N LYS A 575 13.76 -13.13 -1.74
CA LYS A 575 13.16 -13.72 -0.51
C LYS A 575 12.08 -14.78 -0.78
N TYR A 576 11.59 -14.85 -2.03
CA TYR A 576 10.63 -15.83 -2.53
C TYR A 576 11.23 -16.80 -3.58
N ARG A 577 12.56 -16.96 -3.62
CA ARG A 577 13.29 -17.92 -4.47
C ARG A 577 14.11 -18.89 -3.63
N HIS A 578 14.20 -20.16 -4.02
CA HIS A 578 15.04 -21.11 -3.28
C HIS A 578 16.54 -20.83 -3.42
N LEU A 579 16.98 -20.14 -4.47
CA LEU A 579 18.39 -19.83 -4.72
C LEU A 579 18.66 -18.34 -4.49
N ARG A 580 19.67 -18.02 -3.69
CA ARG A 580 20.24 -16.66 -3.57
C ARG A 580 21.76 -16.70 -3.43
N VAL A 581 22.41 -15.56 -3.61
CA VAL A 581 23.84 -15.39 -3.32
C VAL A 581 24.00 -14.67 -1.98
N ALA A 582 24.85 -15.19 -1.11
CA ALA A 582 25.22 -14.58 0.16
C ALA A 582 26.74 -14.71 0.35
N ASN A 583 27.42 -13.61 0.71
CA ASN A 583 28.87 -13.57 0.90
C ASN A 583 29.66 -14.20 -0.26
N GLY A 584 29.24 -13.90 -1.51
CA GLY A 584 29.85 -14.45 -2.74
C GLY A 584 29.55 -15.92 -3.03
N ARG A 585 28.77 -16.62 -2.20
CA ARG A 585 28.43 -18.04 -2.38
C ARG A 585 26.95 -18.20 -2.72
N LEU A 586 26.66 -19.07 -3.68
CA LEU A 586 25.30 -19.52 -3.92
C LEU A 586 24.83 -20.38 -2.74
N ILE A 587 23.59 -20.19 -2.28
CA ILE A 587 22.99 -20.94 -1.17
C ILE A 587 21.54 -21.30 -1.49
N TRP A 588 21.11 -22.47 -1.00
CA TRP A 588 19.70 -22.82 -0.94
C TRP A 588 19.09 -22.20 0.32
N GLN A 589 17.95 -21.54 0.18
CA GLN A 589 17.15 -21.09 1.31
C GLN A 589 15.84 -21.85 1.39
N ALA A 590 15.45 -22.21 2.60
CA ALA A 590 14.10 -22.68 2.88
C ALA A 590 13.14 -21.51 2.66
N LEU A 591 12.26 -21.65 1.66
CA LEU A 591 11.14 -20.72 1.51
C LEU A 591 10.15 -20.96 2.63
N ALA A 592 9.89 -19.92 3.42
CA ALA A 592 8.69 -19.87 4.22
C ALA A 592 7.50 -20.09 3.27
N GLN A 593 6.74 -21.17 3.47
CA GLN A 593 5.40 -21.27 2.88
C GLN A 593 4.63 -20.05 3.37
N SER A 594 4.39 -19.11 2.47
CA SER A 594 3.90 -17.78 2.80
C SER A 594 2.58 -17.85 3.57
N ASP A 595 2.35 -16.87 4.44
CA ASP A 595 1.20 -16.86 5.36
C ASP A 595 -0.15 -16.79 4.63
N ASN A 596 -0.13 -16.47 3.33
CA ASN A 596 -1.24 -16.66 2.39
C ASN A 596 -1.72 -18.13 2.27
N THR A 597 -1.02 -19.11 2.83
CA THR A 597 -1.50 -20.50 2.95
C THR A 597 -2.44 -20.74 4.13
N ALA A 598 -2.63 -19.77 5.04
CA ALA A 598 -3.58 -19.87 6.15
C ALA A 598 -5.04 -20.05 5.68
N ALA A 599 -5.36 -19.56 4.48
CA ALA A 599 -6.51 -20.03 3.72
C ALA A 599 -6.06 -21.05 2.66
N ARG A 600 -6.40 -22.33 2.86
CA ARG A 600 -6.91 -23.09 1.72
C ARG A 600 -8.23 -22.42 1.38
N SER A 601 -8.21 -21.46 0.46
CA SER A 601 -9.42 -20.75 0.05
C SER A 601 -10.50 -21.77 -0.24
N ALA A 602 -11.67 -21.60 0.38
CA ALA A 602 -12.89 -22.07 -0.25
C ALA A 602 -12.88 -21.52 -1.68
N ALA A 603 -13.41 -22.28 -2.65
CA ALA A 603 -13.55 -21.75 -4.00
C ALA A 603 -14.30 -20.40 -3.90
N PRO A 604 -13.81 -19.33 -4.55
CA PRO A 604 -14.37 -18.00 -4.37
C PRO A 604 -15.87 -18.03 -4.65
N SER A 605 -16.64 -17.46 -3.73
CA SER A 605 -18.09 -17.44 -3.85
C SER A 605 -18.50 -16.72 -5.13
N PRO A 606 -19.44 -17.26 -5.93
CA PRO A 606 -20.05 -16.51 -7.02
C PRO A 606 -20.67 -15.22 -6.49
N VAL A 607 -20.53 -14.12 -7.23
CA VAL A 607 -21.06 -12.80 -6.85
C VAL A 607 -21.91 -12.24 -7.98
N GLN A 608 -23.05 -11.64 -7.63
CA GLN A 608 -23.84 -10.79 -8.51
C GLN A 608 -23.96 -9.39 -7.91
N LEU A 609 -23.70 -8.35 -8.71
CA LEU A 609 -23.83 -6.95 -8.31
C LEU A 609 -24.89 -6.25 -9.16
N GLN A 610 -25.71 -5.43 -8.52
CA GLN A 610 -26.70 -4.55 -9.15
C GLN A 610 -26.48 -3.09 -8.75
N ASP A 611 -26.96 -2.16 -9.56
CA ASP A 611 -27.08 -0.74 -9.20
C ASP A 611 -28.27 -0.51 -8.26
N ARG A 612 -28.46 0.73 -7.79
CA ARG A 612 -29.55 1.05 -6.84
C ARG A 612 -30.95 0.85 -7.41
N ASN A 613 -31.07 0.75 -8.73
CA ASN A 613 -32.31 0.57 -9.48
C ASN A 613 -32.54 -0.90 -9.92
N GLY A 614 -31.64 -1.82 -9.53
CA GLY A 614 -31.69 -3.24 -9.89
C GLY A 614 -31.01 -3.59 -11.22
N THR A 615 -30.33 -2.65 -11.88
CA THR A 615 -29.60 -2.89 -13.14
C THR A 615 -28.36 -3.72 -12.89
N VAL A 616 -28.13 -4.76 -13.68
CA VAL A 616 -26.97 -5.65 -13.50
C VAL A 616 -25.64 -4.93 -13.80
N LEU A 617 -24.75 -4.92 -12.82
CA LEU A 617 -23.39 -4.34 -12.90
C LEU A 617 -22.31 -5.41 -13.09
N TRP A 618 -22.50 -6.61 -12.52
CA TRP A 618 -21.53 -7.71 -12.57
C TRP A 618 -22.22 -9.06 -12.45
N THR A 619 -21.92 -9.97 -13.37
CA THR A 619 -22.22 -11.41 -13.27
C THR A 619 -21.07 -12.22 -13.86
N ASP A 620 -21.02 -13.52 -13.55
CA ASP A 620 -20.20 -14.51 -14.27
C ASP A 620 -18.69 -14.23 -14.38
N GLY A 621 -18.16 -13.33 -13.55
CA GLY A 621 -16.74 -13.01 -13.46
C GLY A 621 -16.28 -11.78 -14.26
N ALA A 622 -17.21 -10.99 -14.81
CA ALA A 622 -16.93 -9.77 -15.56
C ALA A 622 -17.96 -8.67 -15.25
N PRO A 623 -17.64 -7.37 -15.47
CA PRO A 623 -18.64 -6.31 -15.40
C PRO A 623 -19.57 -6.37 -16.63
N SER A 624 -20.80 -5.88 -16.51
CA SER A 624 -21.66 -5.69 -17.67
C SER A 624 -21.09 -4.63 -18.61
N GLU A 625 -21.42 -4.71 -19.91
CA GLU A 625 -20.91 -3.78 -20.94
C GLU A 625 -21.19 -2.32 -20.56
N ALA A 626 -22.43 -2.01 -20.17
CA ALA A 626 -22.82 -0.68 -19.69
C ALA A 626 -22.05 -0.23 -18.42
N ALA A 627 -21.69 -1.15 -17.53
CA ALA A 627 -20.86 -0.82 -16.35
C ALA A 627 -19.39 -0.59 -16.73
N ALA A 628 -18.85 -1.34 -17.69
CA ALA A 628 -17.52 -1.13 -18.22
C ALA A 628 -17.39 0.23 -18.95
N GLU A 629 -18.35 0.55 -19.84
CA GLU A 629 -18.44 1.86 -20.50
C GLU A 629 -18.63 3.03 -19.52
N ALA A 630 -19.25 2.78 -18.36
CA ALA A 630 -19.41 3.74 -17.27
C ALA A 630 -18.18 3.88 -16.36
N GLY A 631 -17.03 3.28 -16.74
CA GLY A 631 -15.76 3.37 -16.02
C GLY A 631 -15.68 2.53 -14.74
N LEU A 632 -16.63 1.62 -14.50
CA LEU A 632 -16.73 0.91 -13.21
C LEU A 632 -15.83 -0.34 -13.08
N ALA A 633 -15.12 -0.76 -14.14
CA ALA A 633 -14.31 -1.99 -14.10
C ALA A 633 -13.23 -2.00 -12.99
N PRO A 634 -12.46 -0.91 -12.72
CA PRO A 634 -11.55 -0.88 -11.58
C PRO A 634 -12.24 -1.06 -10.22
N LEU A 635 -13.50 -0.62 -10.08
CA LEU A 635 -14.26 -0.68 -8.83
C LEU A 635 -14.93 -2.05 -8.64
N LEU A 636 -15.71 -2.50 -9.62
CA LEU A 636 -16.50 -3.73 -9.57
C LEU A 636 -15.60 -4.97 -9.67
N GLY A 637 -14.65 -4.95 -10.60
CA GLY A 637 -13.79 -6.06 -10.96
C GLY A 637 -13.46 -6.06 -12.45
N VAL A 638 -12.40 -6.79 -12.79
CA VAL A 638 -11.94 -6.99 -14.17
C VAL A 638 -11.94 -8.48 -14.53
N SER A 639 -11.72 -9.31 -13.51
CA SER A 639 -11.86 -10.77 -13.53
C SER A 639 -12.13 -11.25 -12.10
N THR A 640 -12.44 -12.53 -11.92
CA THR A 640 -12.54 -13.16 -10.59
C THR A 640 -11.22 -13.18 -9.81
N GLU A 641 -10.08 -12.91 -10.45
CA GLU A 641 -8.78 -12.78 -9.79
C GLU A 641 -8.53 -11.36 -9.20
N HIS A 642 -9.38 -10.37 -9.52
CA HIS A 642 -9.25 -9.00 -9.02
C HIS A 642 -9.71 -8.90 -7.55
N ALA A 643 -8.92 -9.48 -6.65
CA ALA A 643 -9.30 -9.77 -5.27
C ALA A 643 -9.69 -8.55 -4.41
N ASN A 644 -9.24 -7.35 -4.75
CA ASN A 644 -9.54 -6.09 -4.05
C ASN A 644 -10.72 -5.31 -4.66
N SER A 645 -11.30 -5.73 -5.79
CA SER A 645 -12.53 -5.13 -6.31
C SER A 645 -13.74 -5.47 -5.44
N ILE A 646 -14.89 -4.81 -5.62
CA ILE A 646 -16.12 -5.14 -4.87
C ILE A 646 -16.49 -6.62 -5.05
N ALA A 647 -16.46 -7.15 -6.28
CA ALA A 647 -16.71 -8.58 -6.51
C ALA A 647 -15.65 -9.47 -5.84
N GLY A 648 -14.35 -9.12 -5.92
CA GLY A 648 -13.27 -9.85 -5.24
C GLY A 648 -13.32 -9.79 -3.71
N MET A 649 -13.90 -8.74 -3.14
CA MET A 649 -14.19 -8.60 -1.72
C MET A 649 -15.34 -9.54 -1.31
N LEU A 650 -16.49 -9.45 -1.97
CA LEU A 650 -17.66 -10.26 -1.64
C LEU A 650 -17.43 -11.76 -1.90
N ALA A 651 -16.58 -12.13 -2.86
CA ALA A 651 -16.19 -13.51 -3.12
C ALA A 651 -15.44 -14.19 -1.94
N ARG A 652 -14.97 -13.43 -0.94
CA ARG A 652 -14.38 -13.95 0.31
C ARG A 652 -15.43 -14.39 1.33
N LEU A 653 -16.68 -13.94 1.19
CA LEU A 653 -17.78 -14.27 2.09
C LEU A 653 -18.31 -15.69 1.81
N PRO A 654 -18.86 -16.40 2.82
CA PRO A 654 -19.49 -17.69 2.59
C PRO A 654 -20.82 -17.54 1.85
N ALA A 655 -20.93 -18.08 0.63
CA ALA A 655 -22.18 -18.10 -0.14
C ALA A 655 -23.17 -19.14 0.42
N ALA A 656 -23.87 -18.79 1.50
CA ALA A 656 -24.87 -19.65 2.14
C ALA A 656 -26.01 -20.09 1.20
N LYS A 657 -26.31 -19.28 0.16
CA LYS A 657 -27.31 -19.56 -0.89
C LYS A 657 -26.67 -19.96 -2.24
N GLY A 658 -25.39 -20.30 -2.26
CA GLY A 658 -24.64 -20.67 -3.49
C GLY A 658 -24.13 -19.48 -4.33
N VAL A 659 -24.65 -18.28 -4.09
CA VAL A 659 -24.20 -17.00 -4.66
C VAL A 659 -24.35 -15.91 -3.59
N VAL A 660 -23.46 -14.91 -3.61
CA VAL A 660 -23.56 -13.67 -2.82
C VAL A 660 -24.19 -12.59 -3.70
N ASN A 661 -25.32 -12.03 -3.28
CA ASN A 661 -26.03 -10.99 -4.02
C ASN A 661 -25.89 -9.65 -3.31
N ALA A 662 -25.58 -8.59 -4.06
CA ALA A 662 -25.49 -7.25 -3.50
C ALA A 662 -26.01 -6.17 -4.47
N SER A 663 -26.60 -5.12 -3.90
CA SER A 663 -26.90 -3.88 -4.61
C SER A 663 -25.94 -2.79 -4.14
N LEU A 664 -25.52 -1.92 -5.05
CA LEU A 664 -24.71 -0.74 -4.78
C LEU A 664 -25.58 0.51 -4.73
N THR A 665 -25.06 1.57 -4.11
CA THR A 665 -25.72 2.89 -4.08
C THR A 665 -25.65 3.66 -5.40
N LEU A 666 -24.79 3.19 -6.33
CA LEU A 666 -24.59 3.80 -7.62
C LEU A 666 -25.88 3.84 -8.44
N ASP A 667 -26.08 4.95 -9.15
CA ASP A 667 -27.06 5.09 -10.22
C ASP A 667 -26.32 4.97 -11.55
N LEU A 668 -26.54 3.88 -12.31
CA LEU A 668 -25.76 3.61 -13.52
C LEU A 668 -25.91 4.71 -14.61
N PRO A 669 -27.11 5.27 -14.88
CA PRO A 669 -27.27 6.42 -15.77
C PRO A 669 -26.45 7.65 -15.35
N LEU A 670 -26.49 8.04 -14.07
CA LEU A 670 -25.73 9.18 -13.55
C LEU A 670 -24.21 8.91 -13.58
N GLN A 671 -23.78 7.68 -13.26
CA GLN A 671 -22.38 7.26 -13.36
C GLN A 671 -21.90 7.37 -14.81
N ALA A 672 -22.64 6.84 -15.79
CA ALA A 672 -22.27 6.87 -17.20
C ALA A 672 -22.23 8.31 -17.77
N LEU A 673 -23.16 9.18 -17.35
CA LEU A 673 -23.08 10.61 -17.64
C LEU A 673 -21.82 11.24 -17.03
N SER A 674 -21.55 10.95 -15.76
CA SER A 674 -20.41 11.50 -15.02
C SER A 674 -19.08 11.11 -15.65
N GLN A 675 -18.90 9.84 -16.02
CA GLN A 675 -17.68 9.35 -16.69
C GLN A 675 -17.48 10.04 -18.06
N ARG A 676 -18.51 10.10 -18.90
CA ARG A 676 -18.40 10.73 -20.24
C ARG A 676 -18.12 12.24 -20.17
N VAL A 677 -18.69 12.94 -19.18
CA VAL A 677 -18.39 14.36 -18.94
C VAL A 677 -16.97 14.53 -18.39
N LEU A 678 -16.51 13.65 -17.51
CA LEU A 678 -15.14 13.67 -16.98
C LEU A 678 -14.12 13.46 -18.10
N GLU A 679 -14.30 12.45 -18.96
CA GLU A 679 -13.45 12.22 -20.13
C GLU A 679 -13.47 13.43 -21.07
N CYS A 680 -14.65 13.94 -21.42
CA CYS A 680 -14.78 15.06 -22.34
C CYS A 680 -14.11 16.34 -21.81
N VAL A 681 -14.49 16.77 -20.60
CA VAL A 681 -14.18 18.11 -20.08
C VAL A 681 -12.88 18.11 -19.31
N ALA A 682 -12.67 17.15 -18.41
CA ALA A 682 -11.46 17.11 -17.56
C ALA A 682 -10.25 16.54 -18.31
N MET A 683 -10.39 15.39 -18.97
CA MET A 683 -9.27 14.79 -19.69
C MET A 683 -8.96 15.56 -20.96
N HIS A 684 -9.98 15.75 -21.81
CA HIS A 684 -9.81 16.27 -23.17
C HIS A 684 -10.07 17.78 -23.35
N ARG A 685 -10.41 18.55 -22.31
CA ARG A 685 -10.71 20.00 -22.43
C ARG A 685 -11.83 20.35 -23.43
N GLY A 686 -12.65 19.37 -23.80
CA GLY A 686 -13.78 19.54 -24.69
C GLY A 686 -14.95 20.21 -24.00
N ARG A 687 -15.94 20.60 -24.82
CA ARG A 687 -17.23 21.10 -24.37
C ARG A 687 -18.28 20.00 -24.49
N TRP A 688 -18.94 19.71 -23.38
CA TRP A 688 -20.12 18.86 -23.33
C TRP A 688 -21.36 19.65 -23.73
N ASP A 689 -22.07 19.20 -24.76
CA ASP A 689 -23.31 19.82 -25.24
C ASP A 689 -24.25 18.73 -25.76
N SER A 690 -25.53 18.77 -25.36
CA SER A 690 -26.59 17.90 -25.89
C SER A 690 -26.23 16.39 -25.90
N GLY A 691 -25.56 15.94 -24.83
CA GLY A 691 -25.12 14.54 -24.67
C GLY A 691 -23.86 14.13 -25.46
N ARG A 692 -23.14 15.08 -26.08
CA ARG A 692 -21.96 14.84 -26.91
C ARG A 692 -20.76 15.67 -26.45
N CYS A 693 -19.57 15.15 -26.69
CA CYS A 693 -18.32 15.91 -26.55
C CYS A 693 -17.96 16.61 -27.87
N THR A 694 -17.50 17.86 -27.78
CA THR A 694 -17.06 18.66 -28.94
C THR A 694 -15.78 19.42 -28.63
N GLY A 695 -14.92 19.62 -29.63
CA GLY A 695 -13.69 20.44 -29.48
C GLY A 695 -12.62 19.88 -28.52
N GLY A 696 -12.66 18.58 -28.22
CA GLY A 696 -11.67 17.93 -27.36
C GLY A 696 -10.26 17.89 -27.99
N GLN A 697 -9.25 17.90 -27.13
CA GLN A 697 -7.83 17.84 -27.43
C GLN A 697 -7.21 16.58 -26.82
N ALA A 698 -5.98 16.22 -27.22
CA ALA A 698 -5.25 15.17 -26.53
C ALA A 698 -5.01 15.55 -25.05
N ALA A 699 -5.21 14.61 -24.13
CA ALA A 699 -4.82 14.82 -22.74
C ALA A 699 -3.27 14.83 -22.65
N PRO A 700 -2.67 15.72 -21.86
CA PRO A 700 -1.26 15.63 -21.48
C PRO A 700 -0.97 14.32 -20.74
N ASP A 701 0.28 13.85 -20.82
CA ASP A 701 0.76 12.69 -20.09
C ASP A 701 0.52 12.83 -18.57
N ASP A 702 0.26 11.71 -17.91
CA ASP A 702 -0.05 11.59 -16.47
C ASP A 702 -1.22 12.46 -15.94
N ARG A 703 -1.96 13.17 -16.81
CA ARG A 703 -3.26 13.77 -16.44
C ARG A 703 -4.19 12.67 -15.94
N HIS A 704 -4.88 12.97 -14.86
CA HIS A 704 -5.91 12.13 -14.28
C HIS A 704 -6.98 13.00 -13.63
N ALA A 705 -8.18 12.46 -13.51
CA ALA A 705 -9.34 13.18 -13.03
C ALA A 705 -10.24 12.26 -12.20
N GLY A 706 -11.03 12.84 -11.30
CA GLY A 706 -11.97 12.09 -10.47
C GLY A 706 -13.14 12.95 -10.03
N LEU A 707 -14.30 12.32 -9.85
CA LEU A 707 -15.54 12.97 -9.47
C LEU A 707 -16.39 12.08 -8.57
N VAL A 708 -17.03 12.68 -7.57
CA VAL A 708 -18.04 12.05 -6.71
C VAL A 708 -19.30 12.90 -6.68
N ILE A 709 -20.46 12.24 -6.71
CA ILE A 709 -21.78 12.79 -6.36
C ILE A 709 -22.40 11.87 -5.31
N LEU A 710 -22.87 12.44 -4.19
CA LEU A 710 -23.48 11.70 -3.08
C LEU A 710 -24.73 12.40 -2.52
N ASP A 711 -25.65 11.60 -2.00
CA ASP A 711 -26.83 12.03 -1.23
C ASP A 711 -26.39 12.41 0.20
N THR A 712 -26.70 13.63 0.67
CA THR A 712 -26.20 14.11 1.98
C THR A 712 -27.03 13.65 3.18
N GLU A 713 -28.19 13.05 2.90
CA GLU A 713 -29.18 12.62 3.88
C GLU A 713 -28.97 11.14 4.20
N THR A 714 -28.67 10.31 3.18
CA THR A 714 -28.39 8.87 3.35
C THR A 714 -26.91 8.51 3.35
N GLY A 715 -26.04 9.37 2.80
CA GLY A 715 -24.63 9.05 2.54
C GLY A 715 -24.39 8.16 1.32
N ASP A 716 -25.44 7.88 0.52
CA ASP A 716 -25.34 7.08 -0.70
C ASP A 716 -24.44 7.76 -1.73
N ILE A 717 -23.34 7.11 -2.14
CA ILE A 717 -22.53 7.57 -3.28
C ILE A 717 -23.26 7.16 -4.57
N LEU A 718 -23.77 8.14 -5.30
CA LEU A 718 -24.59 7.94 -6.50
C LEU A 718 -23.75 7.81 -7.77
N ALA A 719 -22.60 8.49 -7.80
CA ALA A 719 -21.59 8.33 -8.83
C ALA A 719 -20.18 8.51 -8.25
N ALA A 720 -19.24 7.70 -8.72
CA ALA A 720 -17.81 7.77 -8.47
C ALA A 720 -17.09 7.52 -9.81
N ALA A 721 -16.77 8.59 -10.54
CA ALA A 721 -16.16 8.53 -11.87
C ALA A 721 -14.65 8.85 -11.79
N GLY A 722 -13.86 8.26 -12.68
CA GLY A 722 -12.40 8.39 -12.64
C GLY A 722 -11.75 8.14 -13.98
N ALA A 723 -10.73 8.94 -14.33
CA ALA A 723 -10.11 8.94 -15.64
C ALA A 723 -8.58 9.17 -15.55
N GLY A 724 -7.86 8.81 -16.62
CA GLY A 724 -6.40 8.98 -16.73
C GLY A 724 -5.55 7.97 -15.97
N ALA A 725 -6.14 7.01 -15.26
CA ALA A 725 -5.40 5.92 -14.62
C ALA A 725 -4.84 4.88 -15.63
N GLY A 726 -5.41 4.84 -16.84
CA GLY A 726 -5.06 3.92 -17.93
C GLY A 726 -6.04 2.76 -18.10
N GLU A 727 -6.09 2.19 -19.30
CA GLU A 727 -7.04 1.14 -19.68
C GLU A 727 -6.85 -0.18 -18.92
N VAL A 728 -7.95 -0.80 -18.52
CA VAL A 728 -7.96 -2.08 -17.78
C VAL A 728 -9.02 -3.03 -18.33
N SER A 729 -8.60 -4.23 -18.70
CA SER A 729 -9.47 -5.28 -19.23
C SER A 729 -8.96 -6.67 -18.83
N ALA A 730 -9.76 -7.70 -19.09
CA ALA A 730 -9.32 -9.09 -18.95
C ALA A 730 -8.10 -9.42 -19.85
N ALA A 731 -7.90 -8.68 -20.94
CA ALA A 731 -6.80 -8.91 -21.89
C ALA A 731 -5.42 -8.45 -21.36
N ASN A 732 -5.35 -7.33 -20.62
CA ASN A 732 -4.11 -6.83 -20.02
C ASN A 732 -3.97 -7.17 -18.51
N TRP A 733 -4.91 -7.94 -17.95
CA TRP A 733 -4.96 -8.30 -16.52
C TRP A 733 -3.62 -8.75 -15.91
N ALA A 734 -2.84 -9.59 -16.61
CA ALA A 734 -1.58 -10.09 -16.07
C ALA A 734 -0.54 -8.97 -15.83
N GLU A 735 -0.43 -8.01 -16.75
CA GLU A 735 0.50 -6.88 -16.64
C GLU A 735 0.00 -5.89 -15.57
N VAL A 736 -1.31 -5.60 -15.57
CA VAL A 736 -1.97 -4.77 -14.57
C VAL A 736 -1.78 -5.32 -13.15
N ARG A 737 -2.04 -6.61 -12.94
CA ARG A 737 -1.86 -7.32 -11.65
C ARG A 737 -0.42 -7.28 -11.16
N ASP A 738 0.55 -7.43 -12.05
CA ASP A 738 1.97 -7.47 -11.63
C ASP A 738 2.53 -6.06 -11.43
N PHE A 739 2.02 -5.05 -12.15
CA PHE A 739 2.24 -3.64 -11.82
C PHE A 739 1.63 -3.27 -10.46
N ASP A 740 0.38 -3.67 -10.20
CA ASP A 740 -0.32 -3.47 -8.92
C ASP A 740 0.49 -4.03 -7.74
N ARG A 741 1.07 -5.23 -7.88
CA ARG A 741 1.93 -5.84 -6.85
C ARG A 741 3.18 -5.03 -6.52
N THR A 742 3.75 -4.30 -7.48
CA THR A 742 4.99 -3.55 -7.30
C THR A 742 4.80 -2.05 -7.00
N SER A 743 3.66 -1.50 -7.42
CA SER A 743 3.34 -0.07 -7.39
C SER A 743 1.83 0.14 -7.12
N PRO A 744 1.26 -0.44 -6.04
CA PRO A 744 -0.18 -0.54 -5.84
C PRO A 744 -0.89 0.81 -5.73
N ALA A 745 -0.17 1.85 -5.33
CA ALA A 745 -0.66 3.22 -5.23
C ALA A 745 -0.96 3.84 -6.60
N ARG A 746 -0.08 3.62 -7.59
CA ARG A 746 -0.19 4.16 -8.97
C ARG A 746 -0.85 3.17 -9.94
N SER A 747 -1.49 2.13 -9.41
CA SER A 747 -2.11 1.08 -10.21
C SER A 747 -3.32 1.62 -10.98
N PRO A 748 -3.56 1.20 -12.24
CA PRO A 748 -4.78 1.57 -12.96
C PRO A 748 -6.04 0.93 -12.33
N LEU A 749 -5.86 0.04 -11.33
CA LEU A 749 -6.92 -0.50 -10.48
C LEU A 749 -7.34 0.46 -9.34
N ARG A 750 -6.85 1.70 -9.33
CA ARG A 750 -7.26 2.74 -8.37
C ARG A 750 -8.20 3.71 -9.04
N LEU A 751 -9.34 3.94 -8.41
CA LEU A 751 -10.34 4.89 -8.88
C LEU A 751 -10.06 6.27 -8.26
N PRO A 752 -9.64 7.29 -9.03
CA PRO A 752 -9.25 8.61 -8.48
C PRO A 752 -10.35 9.33 -7.67
N ALA A 753 -11.62 8.94 -7.83
CA ALA A 753 -12.73 9.42 -7.00
C ALA A 753 -12.61 9.04 -5.50
N LEU A 754 -12.01 7.88 -5.21
CA LEU A 754 -12.02 7.24 -3.89
C LEU A 754 -10.62 6.96 -3.34
N GLN A 755 -9.60 6.91 -4.20
CA GLN A 755 -8.26 6.44 -3.88
C GLN A 755 -7.20 7.29 -4.60
N HIS A 756 -6.10 7.61 -3.92
CA HIS A 756 -4.96 8.33 -4.49
C HIS A 756 -3.62 7.71 -4.09
N ASP A 757 -2.57 8.03 -4.84
CA ASP A 757 -1.19 7.61 -4.58
C ASP A 757 -0.42 8.54 -3.62
N GLY A 758 -0.92 9.76 -3.43
CA GLY A 758 -0.31 10.79 -2.60
C GLY A 758 0.37 11.89 -3.44
N GLY A 759 1.24 12.69 -2.83
CA GLY A 759 1.98 13.75 -3.51
C GLY A 759 1.14 14.98 -3.91
N ALA A 760 1.82 15.96 -4.53
CA ALA A 760 1.26 17.31 -4.78
C ALA A 760 0.06 17.34 -5.74
N HIS A 761 -0.04 16.38 -6.67
CA HIS A 761 -1.14 16.34 -7.64
C HIS A 761 -2.51 16.04 -6.99
N GLN A 762 -2.53 15.63 -5.73
CA GLN A 762 -3.75 15.34 -4.96
C GLN A 762 -4.13 16.48 -3.99
N SER A 763 -3.39 17.60 -4.00
CA SER A 763 -3.68 18.74 -3.11
C SER A 763 -4.96 19.48 -3.54
N PRO A 764 -5.92 19.72 -2.62
CA PRO A 764 -7.18 20.42 -2.89
C PRO A 764 -6.99 21.90 -3.25
N GLY A 765 -5.92 22.51 -2.75
CA GLY A 765 -5.74 23.95 -2.76
C GLY A 765 -6.95 24.64 -2.11
N SER A 766 -7.40 25.74 -2.72
CA SER A 766 -8.42 26.61 -2.13
C SER A 766 -9.82 26.00 -1.90
N THR A 767 -10.10 24.73 -2.23
CA THR A 767 -11.32 24.03 -1.72
C THR A 767 -11.19 23.66 -0.24
N PHE A 768 -9.99 23.38 0.27
CA PHE A 768 -9.76 23.11 1.70
C PHE A 768 -10.10 24.30 2.61
N LYS A 769 -10.16 25.52 2.06
CA LYS A 769 -10.62 26.71 2.83
C LYS A 769 -12.02 26.55 3.42
N VAL A 770 -12.84 25.63 2.94
CA VAL A 770 -14.10 25.23 3.59
C VAL A 770 -13.84 24.57 4.95
N VAL A 771 -12.83 23.69 5.04
CA VAL A 771 -12.35 23.07 6.28
C VAL A 771 -11.63 24.09 7.15
N SER A 772 -10.78 24.94 6.58
CA SER A 772 -10.15 26.06 7.30
C SER A 772 -11.21 26.97 7.93
N ALA A 773 -12.29 27.30 7.21
CA ALA A 773 -13.38 28.11 7.70
C ALA A 773 -14.11 27.47 8.89
N LEU A 774 -14.35 26.15 8.85
CA LEU A 774 -14.90 25.42 10.00
C LEU A 774 -13.96 25.47 11.22
N GLY A 775 -12.65 25.37 11.01
CA GLY A 775 -11.65 25.51 12.06
C GLY A 775 -11.57 26.92 12.65
N LEU A 776 -11.69 27.96 11.82
CA LEU A 776 -11.75 29.35 12.27
C LEU A 776 -13.02 29.62 13.10
N GLU A 777 -14.18 29.12 12.67
CA GLU A 777 -15.43 29.22 13.44
C GLU A 777 -15.37 28.39 14.75
N LEU A 778 -14.61 27.29 14.81
CA LEU A 778 -14.30 26.61 16.09
C LEU A 778 -13.44 27.48 17.02
N ALA A 779 -12.43 28.19 16.48
CA ALA A 779 -11.62 29.12 17.27
C ALA A 779 -12.47 30.28 17.80
N ALA A 780 -13.34 30.85 16.96
CA ALA A 780 -14.24 31.95 17.29
C ALA A 780 -15.19 31.69 18.47
N GLN A 781 -15.54 30.42 18.74
CA GLN A 781 -16.35 30.05 19.92
C GLN A 781 -15.71 30.47 21.25
N ASN A 782 -14.38 30.61 21.29
CA ASN A 782 -13.62 30.95 22.50
C ASN A 782 -12.74 32.20 22.32
N ASP A 783 -12.79 32.86 21.16
CA ASP A 783 -12.06 34.10 20.85
C ASP A 783 -13.01 35.14 20.21
N PRO A 784 -13.49 36.13 20.99
CA PRO A 784 -14.35 37.20 20.49
C PRO A 784 -13.71 38.09 19.41
N GLN A 785 -12.37 38.19 19.37
CA GLN A 785 -11.67 38.95 18.32
C GLN A 785 -11.65 38.16 17.01
N MET A 786 -11.49 36.84 17.09
CA MET A 786 -11.69 35.96 15.94
C MET A 786 -13.14 36.05 15.44
N ASP A 787 -14.16 35.91 16.30
CA ASP A 787 -15.57 36.01 15.85
C ASP A 787 -15.85 37.35 15.15
N ALA A 788 -15.36 38.47 15.70
CA ALA A 788 -15.52 39.77 15.08
C ALA A 788 -14.79 39.88 13.72
N LEU A 789 -13.63 39.23 13.55
CA LEU A 789 -12.90 39.16 12.28
C LEU A 789 -13.67 38.33 11.25
N LEU A 790 -14.21 37.17 11.63
CA LEU A 790 -15.02 36.32 10.76
C LEU A 790 -16.34 37.00 10.38
N GLY A 791 -16.95 37.73 11.31
CA GLY A 791 -18.17 38.53 11.12
C GLY A 791 -18.00 39.77 10.23
N GLY A 792 -16.77 40.16 9.92
CA GLY A 792 -16.46 41.24 8.98
C GLY A 792 -16.15 42.57 9.67
N MET A 793 -14.87 42.93 9.73
CA MET A 793 -14.38 44.20 10.26
C MET A 793 -14.10 45.23 9.15
N PRO A 794 -14.16 46.55 9.45
CA PRO A 794 -13.64 47.57 8.53
C PRO A 794 -12.13 47.37 8.27
N LEU A 795 -11.68 47.54 7.01
CA LEU A 795 -10.28 47.31 6.63
C LEU A 795 -9.24 48.02 7.52
N PRO A 796 -9.41 49.31 7.91
CA PRO A 796 -8.45 50.00 8.79
C PRO A 796 -8.37 49.41 10.20
N VAL A 797 -9.44 48.75 10.68
CA VAL A 797 -9.46 48.06 11.97
C VAL A 797 -8.67 46.75 11.88
N ILE A 798 -8.81 46.00 10.78
CA ILE A 798 -8.03 44.77 10.53
C ILE A 798 -6.53 45.09 10.53
N ASN A 799 -6.10 46.10 9.77
CA ASN A 799 -4.69 46.52 9.70
C ASN A 799 -4.16 46.96 11.07
N ARG A 800 -4.98 47.64 11.88
CA ARG A 800 -4.62 48.03 13.25
C ARG A 800 -4.42 46.82 14.16
N VAL A 801 -5.30 45.82 14.10
CA VAL A 801 -5.18 44.58 14.89
C VAL A 801 -3.91 43.81 14.53
N ALA A 802 -3.59 43.69 13.24
CA ALA A 802 -2.34 43.09 12.78
C ALA A 802 -1.10 43.84 13.31
N ALA A 803 -1.05 45.16 13.09
CA ALA A 803 0.07 46.01 13.50
C ALA A 803 0.28 46.04 15.02
N GLN A 804 -0.79 46.14 15.81
CA GLN A 804 -0.72 46.13 17.29
C GLN A 804 -0.17 44.81 17.85
N ARG A 805 -0.28 43.72 17.11
CA ARG A 805 0.27 42.40 17.46
C ARG A 805 1.59 42.07 16.75
N GLY A 806 2.16 43.02 16.00
CA GLY A 806 3.41 42.85 15.27
C GLY A 806 3.33 41.90 14.06
N TYR A 807 2.13 41.55 13.58
CA TYR A 807 1.99 40.77 12.35
C TYR A 807 2.25 41.65 11.13
N GLY A 808 3.13 41.19 10.24
CA GLY A 808 3.32 41.77 8.92
C GLY A 808 2.17 41.44 7.97
N PHE A 809 0.92 41.77 8.34
CA PHE A 809 -0.29 41.62 7.53
C PHE A 809 -0.92 42.99 7.27
N GLN A 810 -1.31 43.24 6.01
CA GLN A 810 -2.12 44.39 5.62
C GLN A 810 -3.14 43.98 4.53
N THR A 811 -4.29 44.63 4.51
CA THR A 811 -5.38 44.34 3.56
C THR A 811 -5.12 44.81 2.13
N ASP A 812 -4.26 45.81 1.94
CA ASP A 812 -3.83 46.33 0.65
C ASP A 812 -2.62 45.56 0.08
N ALA A 813 -2.04 44.63 0.83
CA ALA A 813 -0.90 43.82 0.39
C ALA A 813 -1.31 42.56 -0.40
N ALA A 814 -0.48 42.21 -1.38
CA ALA A 814 -0.58 40.99 -2.17
C ALA A 814 -0.01 39.74 -1.46
N THR A 815 0.91 39.94 -0.50
CA THR A 815 1.69 38.89 0.17
C THR A 815 1.49 38.92 1.69
N TYR A 816 1.67 37.76 2.34
CA TYR A 816 1.72 37.62 3.79
C TYR A 816 2.81 36.61 4.21
N PRO A 817 3.79 36.98 5.05
CA PRO A 817 4.04 38.32 5.57
C PRO A 817 4.47 39.34 4.50
N LEU A 818 4.36 40.63 4.82
CA LEU A 818 4.72 41.75 3.94
C LEU A 818 6.14 41.70 3.35
N ASN A 819 7.10 41.07 4.04
CA ASN A 819 8.48 41.01 3.58
C ASN A 819 8.66 39.85 2.57
N PRO A 820 8.81 40.14 1.26
CA PRO A 820 8.86 39.10 0.23
C PRO A 820 10.16 38.28 0.26
N ARG A 821 11.19 38.74 1.01
CA ARG A 821 12.44 37.99 1.21
C ARG A 821 12.29 36.83 2.21
N LEU A 822 11.17 36.76 2.92
CA LEU A 822 10.80 35.65 3.79
C LEU A 822 9.83 34.70 3.09
N ALA A 823 9.71 33.48 3.59
CA ALA A 823 8.75 32.50 3.07
C ALA A 823 7.30 32.97 3.30
N HIS A 824 6.63 33.36 2.21
CA HIS A 824 5.36 34.07 2.21
C HIS A 824 4.28 33.35 1.39
N ILE A 825 3.02 33.73 1.62
CA ILE A 825 1.86 33.33 0.82
C ILE A 825 1.42 34.53 -0.02
N THR A 826 1.10 34.30 -1.30
CA THR A 826 0.68 35.35 -2.24
C THR A 826 -0.78 35.14 -2.65
N ASN A 827 -1.54 36.22 -2.84
CA ASN A 827 -2.86 36.18 -3.46
C ASN A 827 -2.77 35.87 -4.96
N TYR A 828 -3.79 35.22 -5.51
CA TYR A 828 -3.85 34.93 -6.95
C TYR A 828 -3.81 36.24 -7.77
N ARG A 829 -2.93 36.29 -8.79
CA ARG A 829 -2.62 37.48 -9.61
C ARG A 829 -2.21 38.71 -8.78
N GLU A 830 -1.57 38.49 -7.62
CA GLU A 830 -0.99 39.54 -6.77
C GLU A 830 -1.99 40.64 -6.37
N GLN A 831 -3.28 40.30 -6.24
CA GLN A 831 -4.32 41.26 -5.93
C GLN A 831 -4.40 41.57 -4.43
N SER A 832 -4.66 42.84 -4.12
CA SER A 832 -5.00 43.35 -2.79
C SER A 832 -6.41 42.91 -2.35
N LEU A 833 -6.66 42.84 -1.04
CA LEU A 833 -7.94 42.38 -0.45
C LEU A 833 -9.01 43.49 -0.44
N ASP A 834 -8.58 44.75 -0.45
CA ASP A 834 -9.42 45.95 -0.37
C ASP A 834 -10.56 46.00 -1.40
N ARG A 835 -10.28 45.67 -2.67
CA ARG A 835 -11.27 45.63 -3.76
C ARG A 835 -12.33 44.53 -3.61
N ARG A 836 -12.18 43.66 -2.60
CA ARG A 836 -13.05 42.53 -2.29
C ARG A 836 -13.85 42.75 -0.99
N ALA A 837 -13.65 43.89 -0.33
CA ALA A 837 -14.46 44.32 0.78
C ALA A 837 -15.87 44.75 0.31
N GLN A 838 -16.86 44.48 1.14
CA GLN A 838 -18.24 44.96 0.97
C GLN A 838 -18.47 46.10 1.96
N GLU A 839 -18.86 47.28 1.47
CA GLU A 839 -19.06 48.49 2.30
C GLU A 839 -17.83 48.83 3.16
N GLY A 840 -16.62 48.58 2.63
CA GLY A 840 -15.35 48.77 3.34
C GLY A 840 -15.06 47.74 4.46
N ARG A 841 -15.85 46.66 4.54
CA ARG A 841 -15.70 45.56 5.50
C ARG A 841 -15.27 44.25 4.83
N LEU A 842 -14.45 43.47 5.52
CA LEU A 842 -13.97 42.17 5.05
C LEU A 842 -14.11 41.12 6.17
N GLY A 843 -14.81 40.02 5.89
CA GLY A 843 -14.97 38.88 6.78
C GLY A 843 -14.89 37.54 6.05
N LEU A 844 -15.26 36.46 6.75
CA LEU A 844 -15.12 35.09 6.26
C LEU A 844 -15.89 34.84 4.95
N ALA A 845 -17.08 35.41 4.80
CA ALA A 845 -17.91 35.26 3.60
C ALA A 845 -17.23 35.84 2.35
N GLN A 846 -16.69 37.06 2.43
CA GLN A 846 -15.96 37.68 1.32
C GLN A 846 -14.63 36.96 1.06
N ALA A 847 -13.93 36.54 2.12
CA ALA A 847 -12.67 35.78 2.01
C ALA A 847 -12.86 34.42 1.29
N LEU A 848 -13.97 33.73 1.53
CA LEU A 848 -14.35 32.51 0.79
C LEU A 848 -14.77 32.80 -0.65
N THR A 849 -15.67 33.77 -0.86
CA THR A 849 -16.18 34.20 -2.18
C THR A 849 -15.07 34.49 -3.18
N TYR A 850 -14.06 35.24 -2.75
CA TYR A 850 -12.93 35.66 -3.58
C TYR A 850 -11.64 34.85 -3.32
N SER A 851 -11.72 33.80 -2.50
CA SER A 851 -10.64 32.82 -2.28
C SER A 851 -9.32 33.41 -1.76
N LEU A 852 -9.37 34.37 -0.84
CA LEU A 852 -8.26 35.23 -0.43
C LEU A 852 -7.17 34.48 0.35
N ASN A 853 -5.99 34.24 -0.25
CA ASN A 853 -4.93 33.42 0.34
C ASN A 853 -4.33 34.04 1.60
N THR A 854 -3.93 35.32 1.54
CA THR A 854 -3.24 36.00 2.65
C THR A 854 -4.10 36.11 3.90
N TRP A 855 -5.40 36.35 3.74
CA TRP A 855 -6.36 36.39 4.85
C TRP A 855 -6.47 35.04 5.57
N PHE A 856 -6.59 33.93 4.83
CA PHE A 856 -6.64 32.58 5.42
C PHE A 856 -5.31 32.14 6.05
N ALA A 857 -4.18 32.56 5.49
CA ALA A 857 -2.86 32.29 6.07
C ALA A 857 -2.65 33.03 7.41
N TRP A 858 -3.09 34.28 7.50
CA TRP A 858 -2.99 35.07 8.73
C TRP A 858 -4.00 34.64 9.81
N SER A 859 -5.27 34.43 9.45
CA SER A 859 -6.28 33.93 10.40
C SER A 859 -5.97 32.51 10.89
N GLY A 860 -5.38 31.66 10.02
CA GLY A 860 -4.82 30.36 10.39
C GLY A 860 -3.76 30.49 11.49
N GLU A 861 -2.75 31.35 11.31
CA GLU A 861 -1.75 31.61 12.36
C GLU A 861 -2.33 32.21 13.65
N MET A 862 -3.36 33.07 13.55
CA MET A 862 -4.04 33.60 14.73
C MET A 862 -4.82 32.51 15.51
N SER A 863 -5.33 31.49 14.82
CA SER A 863 -6.10 30.39 15.43
C SER A 863 -5.24 29.29 16.05
N ASP A 864 -3.99 29.11 15.60
CA ASP A 864 -3.11 28.05 16.09
C ASP A 864 -2.46 28.43 17.42
N ARG A 865 -2.85 27.72 18.48
CA ARG A 865 -2.39 27.97 19.86
C ARG A 865 -0.90 27.63 20.04
N SER A 866 -0.32 26.79 19.20
CA SER A 866 1.12 26.47 19.21
C SER A 866 2.00 27.67 18.85
N LEU A 867 1.42 28.74 18.30
CA LEU A 867 2.11 30.00 18.01
C LEU A 867 2.01 31.03 19.14
N PHE A 868 1.26 30.73 20.21
CA PHE A 868 1.10 31.55 21.42
C PHE A 868 0.69 33.01 21.13
N GLY A 869 -0.06 33.24 20.05
CA GLY A 869 -0.52 34.57 19.62
C GLY A 869 0.59 35.52 19.11
N ARG A 870 1.78 35.00 18.79
CA ARG A 870 2.94 35.80 18.37
C ARG A 870 3.09 35.85 16.86
N PRO A 871 3.70 36.90 16.29
CA PRO A 871 4.06 36.96 14.87
C PRO A 871 5.27 36.08 14.51
N GLU A 872 6.15 35.80 15.47
CA GLU A 872 7.35 34.97 15.31
C GLU A 872 7.55 34.01 16.50
N GLY A 873 8.40 33.00 16.34
CA GLY A 873 8.65 31.97 17.36
C GLY A 873 7.45 31.06 17.64
N GLY A 874 7.34 30.54 18.86
CA GLY A 874 6.35 29.53 19.25
C GLY A 874 6.89 28.10 19.11
N ALA A 875 6.00 27.12 18.99
CA ALA A 875 6.31 25.70 18.76
C ALA A 875 5.51 25.16 17.55
N PRO A 876 5.77 25.65 16.33
CA PRO A 876 5.06 25.19 15.14
C PRO A 876 5.28 23.71 14.81
N ASP A 877 6.30 23.06 15.37
CA ASP A 877 6.67 21.66 15.16
C ASP A 877 6.19 20.70 16.26
N LEU A 878 5.18 21.09 17.04
CA LEU A 878 4.42 20.14 17.85
C LEU A 878 3.79 19.06 16.95
N GLN A 879 4.00 17.80 17.32
CA GLN A 879 3.47 16.63 16.63
C GLN A 879 2.47 15.89 17.52
N ALA A 880 1.52 15.19 16.90
CA ALA A 880 0.51 14.40 17.58
C ALA A 880 0.98 12.94 17.67
N LEU A 881 1.17 12.40 18.88
CA LEU A 881 1.41 10.97 19.09
C LEU A 881 0.08 10.21 19.27
N ASP A 882 -0.92 10.87 19.86
CA ASP A 882 -2.32 10.51 19.71
C ASP A 882 -2.94 11.36 18.61
N ALA A 883 -3.77 10.77 17.74
CA ALA A 883 -4.35 11.46 16.58
C ALA A 883 -5.06 12.79 16.93
N ASP A 884 -5.69 12.88 18.10
CA ASP A 884 -6.44 14.04 18.60
C ASP A 884 -5.65 14.94 19.57
N ALA A 885 -4.37 14.64 19.86
CA ALA A 885 -3.57 15.43 20.82
C ALA A 885 -3.43 16.91 20.43
N LEU A 886 -3.51 17.22 19.14
CA LEU A 886 -3.42 18.58 18.61
C LEU A 886 -4.79 19.23 18.34
N ASP A 887 -5.92 18.54 18.51
CA ASP A 887 -7.24 19.10 18.15
C ASP A 887 -7.59 20.33 18.99
N SER A 888 -7.24 20.32 20.27
CA SER A 888 -7.42 21.48 21.16
C SER A 888 -6.41 22.62 20.90
N VAL A 889 -5.38 22.37 20.09
CA VAL A 889 -4.26 23.28 19.80
C VAL A 889 -4.41 23.92 18.40
N ARG A 890 -4.87 23.14 17.42
CA ARG A 890 -4.97 23.47 15.99
C ARG A 890 -6.41 23.33 15.50
N PRO A 891 -7.24 24.39 15.61
CA PRO A 891 -8.68 24.30 15.27
C PRO A 891 -8.98 23.87 13.83
N ILE A 892 -8.11 24.20 12.86
CA ILE A 892 -8.23 23.75 11.46
C ILE A 892 -8.01 22.23 11.32
N VAL A 893 -7.02 21.67 12.02
CA VAL A 893 -6.77 20.22 12.06
C VAL A 893 -7.93 19.50 12.76
N ALA A 894 -8.44 20.04 13.87
CA ALA A 894 -9.62 19.52 14.55
C ALA A 894 -10.86 19.49 13.65
N ALA A 895 -11.09 20.54 12.84
CA ALA A 895 -12.16 20.55 11.86
C ALA A 895 -11.97 19.48 10.77
N ALA A 896 -10.74 19.26 10.31
CA ALA A 896 -10.42 18.19 9.35
C ALA A 896 -10.69 16.80 9.95
N HIS A 897 -10.23 16.53 11.17
CA HIS A 897 -10.47 15.26 11.87
C HIS A 897 -11.98 15.00 12.10
N ARG A 898 -12.77 16.02 12.46
CA ARG A 898 -14.24 15.91 12.56
C ARG A 898 -14.92 15.53 11.24
N LEU A 899 -14.29 15.81 10.11
CA LEU A 899 -14.78 15.45 8.77
C LEU A 899 -14.20 14.12 8.26
N GLY A 900 -13.37 13.42 9.03
CA GLY A 900 -12.80 12.13 8.66
C GLY A 900 -11.46 12.18 7.91
N PHE A 901 -10.76 13.32 7.91
CA PHE A 901 -9.34 13.34 7.52
C PHE A 901 -8.52 12.45 8.48
N GLU A 902 -7.38 11.94 7.99
CA GLU A 902 -6.54 10.90 8.61
C GLU A 902 -7.23 9.53 8.80
N GLN A 903 -8.46 9.35 8.29
CA GLN A 903 -9.24 8.12 8.44
C GLN A 903 -9.63 7.54 7.08
N SER A 904 -9.51 6.22 6.93
CA SER A 904 -10.04 5.50 5.77
C SER A 904 -11.54 5.30 5.95
N GLN A 905 -12.35 5.82 5.01
CA GLN A 905 -13.79 5.71 5.06
C GLN A 905 -14.23 4.32 4.61
N ARG A 906 -14.96 3.60 5.46
CA ARG A 906 -15.58 2.30 5.13
C ARG A 906 -16.85 2.53 4.34
N LEU A 907 -16.97 1.91 3.18
CA LEU A 907 -18.08 2.13 2.23
C LEU A 907 -19.05 0.93 2.18
N ASP A 908 -18.94 -0.01 3.12
CA ASP A 908 -19.73 -1.25 3.15
C ASP A 908 -21.12 -1.11 3.80
N GLY A 909 -21.48 0.08 4.29
CA GLY A 909 -22.77 0.33 4.93
C GLY A 909 -22.99 -0.45 6.24
N GLY A 910 -21.92 -0.99 6.84
CA GLY A 910 -21.98 -1.90 8.00
C GLY A 910 -22.49 -3.30 7.67
N LEU A 911 -22.47 -3.71 6.40
CA LEU A 911 -23.00 -5.00 5.96
C LEU A 911 -21.99 -6.14 6.01
N LEU A 912 -20.68 -5.83 5.93
CA LEU A 912 -19.63 -6.82 6.03
C LEU A 912 -19.48 -7.29 7.49
N PRO A 913 -19.10 -8.56 7.72
CA PRO A 913 -18.75 -9.04 9.06
C PRO A 913 -17.65 -8.19 9.68
N ALA A 914 -17.72 -7.97 11.00
CA ALA A 914 -16.69 -7.20 11.71
C ALA A 914 -15.30 -7.87 11.66
N ASP A 915 -15.24 -9.19 11.39
CA ASP A 915 -14.02 -9.98 11.21
C ASP A 915 -13.61 -10.11 9.73
N PHE A 916 -14.24 -9.35 8.83
CA PHE A 916 -13.88 -9.33 7.43
C PHE A 916 -12.39 -8.98 7.26
N ASN A 917 -11.67 -9.82 6.53
CA ASN A 917 -10.24 -9.65 6.24
C ASN A 917 -10.04 -8.51 5.22
N TRP A 918 -10.12 -7.27 5.69
CA TRP A 918 -9.83 -6.05 4.95
C TRP A 918 -8.35 -6.01 4.55
N ARG A 919 -8.11 -5.73 3.26
CA ARG A 919 -6.77 -5.60 2.68
C ARG A 919 -6.51 -4.16 2.26
N ALA A 920 -5.24 -3.79 2.14
CA ALA A 920 -4.88 -2.52 1.54
C ALA A 920 -5.47 -2.44 0.11
N TRP A 921 -6.04 -1.28 -0.23
CA TRP A 921 -6.65 -0.99 -1.53
C TRP A 921 -7.90 -1.79 -1.91
N ASP A 922 -8.56 -2.47 -0.96
CA ASP A 922 -9.95 -2.95 -1.12
C ASP A 922 -10.88 -1.81 -1.61
N ALA A 923 -11.83 -2.11 -2.49
CA ALA A 923 -12.65 -1.12 -3.19
C ALA A 923 -13.74 -0.46 -2.33
N LEU A 924 -14.24 -1.16 -1.29
CA LEU A 924 -15.20 -0.59 -0.33
C LEU A 924 -14.50 0.20 0.81
N GLN A 925 -13.33 0.78 0.54
CA GLN A 925 -12.67 1.74 1.43
C GLN A 925 -11.99 2.86 0.62
N SER A 926 -12.03 4.08 1.14
CA SER A 926 -11.26 5.19 0.57
C SER A 926 -9.79 5.15 1.02
N THR A 927 -8.89 5.80 0.27
CA THR A 927 -7.65 6.26 0.93
C THR A 927 -8.00 7.34 1.96
N PRO A 928 -7.29 7.39 3.09
CA PRO A 928 -7.36 8.55 3.99
C PRO A 928 -6.89 9.79 3.26
N ALA A 929 -7.60 10.91 3.45
CA ALA A 929 -7.01 12.22 3.18
C ALA A 929 -5.97 12.52 4.26
N HIS A 930 -4.79 12.96 3.85
CA HIS A 930 -3.63 13.18 4.73
C HIS A 930 -3.16 14.62 4.68
N MET A 931 -2.86 15.22 5.84
CA MET A 931 -2.19 16.50 5.98
C MET A 931 -0.71 16.27 6.30
N ASP A 932 0.19 16.86 5.53
CA ASP A 932 1.62 16.71 5.78
C ASP A 932 1.98 17.32 7.16
N PRO A 933 2.94 16.74 7.90
CA PRO A 933 3.43 17.33 9.15
C PRO A 933 3.81 18.81 9.01
N ILE A 934 3.46 19.58 10.03
CA ILE A 934 3.77 21.01 10.15
C ILE A 934 4.96 21.13 11.10
N HIS A 935 6.07 21.67 10.61
CA HIS A 935 7.28 21.96 11.40
C HIS A 935 7.57 23.46 11.49
N THR A 936 6.98 24.27 10.61
CA THR A 936 7.23 25.72 10.53
C THR A 936 5.93 26.51 10.35
N ARG A 937 6.00 27.80 10.70
CA ARG A 937 4.91 28.76 10.43
C ARG A 937 4.54 28.86 8.95
N HIS A 938 5.51 28.74 8.04
CA HIS A 938 5.23 28.79 6.62
C HIS A 938 4.40 27.57 6.16
N GLU A 939 4.72 26.38 6.68
CA GLU A 939 3.97 25.16 6.38
C GLU A 939 2.55 25.21 6.96
N LEU A 940 2.36 25.81 8.14
CA LEU A 940 1.02 26.10 8.67
C LEU A 940 0.23 27.02 7.73
N ARG A 941 0.84 28.10 7.24
CA ARG A 941 0.22 29.04 6.28
C ARG A 941 -0.16 28.33 4.97
N GLN A 942 0.68 27.42 4.47
CA GLN A 942 0.42 26.59 3.29
C GLN A 942 -0.76 25.63 3.53
N MET A 943 -0.78 24.93 4.67
CA MET A 943 -1.87 24.04 5.09
C MET A 943 -3.20 24.81 5.19
N SER A 944 -3.21 26.00 5.80
CA SER A 944 -4.41 26.84 5.93
C SER A 944 -5.07 27.26 4.61
N ILE A 945 -4.36 27.14 3.47
CA ILE A 945 -4.91 27.39 2.13
C ILE A 945 -5.07 26.12 1.25
N GLY A 946 -4.83 24.93 1.82
CA GLY A 946 -5.02 23.63 1.16
C GLY A 946 -3.85 23.10 0.35
N LEU A 947 -2.63 23.59 0.62
CA LEU A 947 -1.39 22.99 0.15
C LEU A 947 -0.84 22.05 1.23
N ARG A 948 0.16 21.21 0.90
CA ARG A 948 0.76 20.24 1.84
C ARG A 948 -0.25 19.24 2.45
N MET A 949 -1.07 18.67 1.59
CA MET A 949 -2.04 17.64 1.93
C MET A 949 -2.48 16.90 0.66
N GLN A 950 -3.11 15.74 0.83
CA GLN A 950 -3.66 14.92 -0.24
C GLN A 950 -5.09 14.52 0.13
N VAL A 951 -6.03 14.63 -0.82
CA VAL A 951 -7.44 14.34 -0.57
C VAL A 951 -8.06 13.57 -1.73
N THR A 952 -9.18 12.90 -1.46
CA THR A 952 -10.02 12.30 -2.50
C THR A 952 -11.20 13.23 -2.83
N PRO A 953 -11.78 13.15 -4.03
CA PRO A 953 -13.07 13.76 -4.35
C PRO A 953 -14.18 13.35 -3.37
N LEU A 954 -14.20 12.10 -2.90
CA LEU A 954 -15.11 11.69 -1.82
C LEU A 954 -14.94 12.55 -0.57
N GLN A 955 -13.71 12.74 -0.08
CA GLN A 955 -13.46 13.52 1.13
C GLN A 955 -13.92 14.98 1.00
N MET A 956 -13.69 15.60 -0.16
CA MET A 956 -14.12 16.98 -0.40
C MET A 956 -15.64 17.09 -0.59
N ALA A 957 -16.28 16.10 -1.23
CA ALA A 957 -17.73 16.02 -1.29
C ALA A 957 -18.34 15.86 0.12
N LEU A 958 -17.75 15.06 1.01
CA LEU A 958 -18.17 14.93 2.41
C LEU A 958 -18.00 16.24 3.20
N ALA A 959 -16.92 16.99 2.98
CA ALA A 959 -16.75 18.32 3.59
C ALA A 959 -17.87 19.29 3.18
N SER A 960 -18.22 19.31 1.88
CA SER A 960 -19.34 20.12 1.38
C SER A 960 -20.71 19.61 1.86
N ALA A 961 -20.91 18.29 1.93
CA ALA A 961 -22.10 17.66 2.48
C ALA A 961 -22.33 18.06 3.93
N ALA A 962 -21.27 18.05 4.74
CA ALA A 962 -21.35 18.39 6.16
C ALA A 962 -21.69 19.87 6.39
N VAL A 963 -21.16 20.79 5.58
CA VAL A 963 -21.56 22.21 5.62
C VAL A 963 -23.01 22.40 5.17
N GLY A 964 -23.45 21.70 4.12
CA GLY A 964 -24.83 21.72 3.64
C GLY A 964 -25.82 21.25 4.71
N GLN A 965 -25.61 20.05 5.25
CA GLN A 965 -26.52 19.34 6.17
C GLN A 965 -26.33 19.72 7.66
N GLY A 966 -25.22 20.38 8.02
CA GLY A 966 -24.92 20.83 9.39
C GLY A 966 -24.48 19.73 10.37
N ARG A 967 -24.18 18.53 9.87
CA ARG A 967 -23.74 17.33 10.60
C ARG A 967 -22.72 16.58 9.76
N VAL A 968 -21.92 15.72 10.37
CA VAL A 968 -21.03 14.82 9.59
C VAL A 968 -21.88 13.91 8.70
N VAL A 969 -21.38 13.51 7.53
CA VAL A 969 -22.05 12.54 6.65
C VAL A 969 -21.15 11.32 6.54
N THR A 970 -21.69 10.11 6.75
CA THR A 970 -20.94 8.85 6.60
C THR A 970 -21.24 8.26 5.22
N PRO A 971 -20.25 8.08 4.34
CA PRO A 971 -20.47 7.57 3.00
C PRO A 971 -20.75 6.06 3.01
N ARG A 972 -21.51 5.58 2.01
CA ARG A 972 -21.63 4.15 1.70
C ARG A 972 -21.75 3.91 0.19
N MET A 973 -21.32 2.72 -0.22
CA MET A 973 -21.28 2.20 -1.60
C MET A 973 -22.06 0.88 -1.70
N LEU A 974 -21.98 0.03 -0.68
CA LEU A 974 -22.78 -1.18 -0.58
C LEU A 974 -24.14 -0.84 0.05
N LEU A 975 -25.22 -0.96 -0.73
CA LEU A 975 -26.59 -0.62 -0.33
C LEU A 975 -27.28 -1.81 0.36
N SER A 976 -27.10 -3.03 -0.17
CA SER A 976 -27.64 -4.25 0.42
C SER A 976 -26.75 -5.46 0.16
N LEU A 977 -26.84 -6.49 1.02
CA LEU A 977 -26.08 -7.73 0.94
C LEU A 977 -26.93 -8.94 1.39
N ASP A 978 -27.19 -9.87 0.47
CA ASP A 978 -28.01 -11.09 0.63
C ASP A 978 -29.43 -10.87 1.17
N GLY A 979 -29.99 -9.67 0.91
CA GLY A 979 -31.31 -9.24 1.38
C GLY A 979 -31.32 -8.51 2.71
N ARG A 980 -30.14 -8.10 3.23
CA ARG A 980 -30.01 -7.15 4.34
C ARG A 980 -29.64 -5.78 3.80
N ASP A 981 -30.34 -4.74 4.21
CA ASP A 981 -30.04 -3.36 3.83
C ASP A 981 -28.97 -2.74 4.74
N GLY A 982 -28.13 -1.88 4.17
CA GLY A 982 -27.09 -1.15 4.89
C GLY A 982 -27.69 -0.11 5.84
N ALA A 983 -27.01 0.11 6.97
CA ALA A 983 -27.44 1.13 7.91
C ALA A 983 -27.18 2.54 7.35
N THR A 984 -28.01 3.51 7.74
CA THR A 984 -27.68 4.94 7.68
C THR A 984 -27.34 5.37 9.11
N PRO A 985 -26.06 5.62 9.45
CA PRO A 985 -25.67 5.98 10.81
C PRO A 985 -26.32 7.29 11.27
N SER A 986 -26.72 7.37 12.53
CA SER A 986 -27.04 8.66 13.15
C SER A 986 -25.74 9.44 13.33
N THR A 987 -25.60 10.58 12.66
CA THR A 987 -24.37 11.38 12.68
C THR A 987 -24.47 12.61 13.57
N PRO A 988 -23.39 12.98 14.29
CA PRO A 988 -23.41 14.12 15.20
C PRO A 988 -23.50 15.45 14.44
N PRO A 989 -24.20 16.46 14.99
CA PRO A 989 -24.17 17.81 14.46
C PRO A 989 -22.74 18.36 14.53
N LEU A 990 -22.36 19.23 13.59
CA LEU A 990 -20.99 19.79 13.56
C LEU A 990 -20.66 20.62 14.80
N GLY A 991 -21.67 21.27 15.41
CA GLY A 991 -21.50 22.18 16.53
C GLY A 991 -20.70 23.44 16.16
N ILE A 992 -20.81 23.88 14.89
CA ILE A 992 -20.06 25.00 14.30
C ILE A 992 -21.06 25.96 13.65
N ARG A 993 -20.74 27.25 13.61
CA ARG A 993 -21.53 28.28 12.93
C ARG A 993 -21.32 28.18 11.41
N LEU A 994 -22.41 28.11 10.64
CA LEU A 994 -22.35 27.80 9.19
C LEU A 994 -22.89 28.89 8.26
N ASP A 995 -23.64 29.87 8.75
CA ASP A 995 -24.24 30.95 7.94
C ASP A 995 -23.20 31.73 7.12
N ARG A 996 -22.08 32.13 7.75
CA ARG A 996 -20.97 32.83 7.08
C ARG A 996 -20.29 31.96 6.01
N ILE A 997 -20.15 30.65 6.27
CA ILE A 997 -19.54 29.68 5.33
C ILE A 997 -20.46 29.46 4.13
N LYS A 998 -21.76 29.23 4.39
CA LYS A 998 -22.80 29.10 3.35
C LYS A 998 -22.89 30.35 2.49
N ALA A 999 -22.90 31.55 3.09
CA ALA A 999 -22.88 32.81 2.35
C ALA A 999 -21.62 32.95 1.47
N GLY A 1000 -20.45 32.60 1.98
CA GLY A 1000 -19.20 32.60 1.22
C GLY A 1000 -19.21 31.64 0.03
N MET A 1001 -19.66 30.39 0.23
CA MET A 1001 -19.76 29.38 -0.84
C MET A 1001 -20.87 29.69 -1.85
N LYS A 1002 -21.92 30.42 -1.44
CA LYS A 1002 -22.92 30.96 -2.37
C LYS A 1002 -22.32 32.04 -3.27
N GLY A 1003 -21.59 32.98 -2.66
CA GLY A 1003 -20.91 34.06 -3.38
C GLY A 1003 -19.94 33.55 -4.45
N VAL A 1004 -19.21 32.44 -4.22
CA VAL A 1004 -18.35 31.80 -5.24
C VAL A 1004 -19.11 31.48 -6.52
N VAL A 1005 -20.33 30.97 -6.41
CA VAL A 1005 -21.17 30.50 -7.52
C VAL A 1005 -21.90 31.67 -8.20
N ASP A 1006 -22.29 32.70 -7.45
CA ASP A 1006 -23.07 33.81 -8.01
C ASP A 1006 -22.20 34.93 -8.61
N VAL A 1007 -21.09 35.30 -7.96
CA VAL A 1007 -20.24 36.45 -8.35
C VAL A 1007 -18.73 36.20 -8.27
N GLY A 1008 -18.32 35.11 -7.62
CA GLY A 1008 -16.93 34.79 -7.31
C GLY A 1008 -16.28 33.84 -8.32
N THR A 1009 -15.32 33.05 -7.84
CA THR A 1009 -14.40 32.28 -8.69
C THR A 1009 -15.04 31.13 -9.48
N GLY A 1010 -16.28 30.73 -9.18
CA GLY A 1010 -17.03 29.71 -9.92
C GLY A 1010 -18.08 30.27 -10.89
N ALA A 1011 -18.41 31.56 -10.80
CA ALA A 1011 -19.57 32.14 -11.47
C ALA A 1011 -19.55 32.01 -13.02
N GLY A 1012 -18.36 31.98 -13.62
CA GLY A 1012 -18.19 31.76 -15.06
C GLY A 1012 -18.78 30.44 -15.56
N ALA A 1013 -18.67 29.36 -14.78
CA ALA A 1013 -19.17 28.03 -15.14
C ALA A 1013 -20.69 27.90 -14.96
N PHE A 1014 -21.28 28.56 -13.96
CA PHE A 1014 -22.68 28.36 -13.57
C PHE A 1014 -23.65 29.46 -14.05
N ARG A 1015 -23.17 30.47 -14.80
CA ARG A 1015 -24.02 31.56 -15.33
C ARG A 1015 -24.89 31.21 -16.55
N GLY A 1016 -24.77 29.99 -17.09
CA GLY A 1016 -25.49 29.57 -18.30
C GLY A 1016 -27.01 29.46 -18.10
N ALA A 1017 -27.80 29.70 -19.15
CA ALA A 1017 -29.26 29.75 -19.06
C ALA A 1017 -29.89 28.43 -18.56
N LEU A 1018 -29.35 27.27 -18.97
CA LEU A 1018 -29.80 25.94 -18.49
C LEU A 1018 -29.64 25.76 -16.97
N LEU A 1019 -28.69 26.47 -16.36
CA LEU A 1019 -28.41 26.44 -14.92
C LEU A 1019 -29.15 27.53 -14.15
N ALA A 1020 -29.92 28.40 -14.80
CA ALA A 1020 -30.59 29.53 -14.13
C ALA A 1020 -31.55 29.08 -13.01
N HIS A 1021 -32.18 27.91 -13.15
CA HIS A 1021 -33.07 27.31 -12.15
C HIS A 1021 -32.33 26.47 -11.09
N VAL A 1022 -31.14 25.97 -11.41
CA VAL A 1022 -30.29 25.15 -10.52
C VAL A 1022 -29.43 26.05 -9.60
N ARG A 1023 -28.90 27.14 -10.15
CA ARG A 1023 -27.97 28.07 -9.48
C ARG A 1023 -28.49 28.63 -8.14
N PRO A 1024 -29.77 28.95 -7.93
CA PRO A 1024 -30.26 29.43 -6.63
C PRO A 1024 -29.98 28.47 -5.47
N GLY A 1025 -30.09 27.15 -5.71
CA GLY A 1025 -29.80 26.11 -4.73
C GLY A 1025 -28.35 25.60 -4.74
N LEU A 1026 -27.49 26.12 -5.62
CA LEU A 1026 -26.10 25.68 -5.75
C LEU A 1026 -25.13 26.53 -4.91
N TYR A 1027 -24.29 25.85 -4.14
CA TYR A 1027 -23.23 26.41 -3.30
C TYR A 1027 -21.93 25.68 -3.61
N GLY A 1028 -20.78 26.37 -3.59
CA GLY A 1028 -19.51 25.69 -3.86
C GLY A 1028 -18.25 26.49 -3.60
N LYS A 1029 -17.12 25.86 -3.90
CA LYS A 1029 -15.78 26.43 -3.78
C LYS A 1029 -14.91 25.87 -4.90
N THR A 1030 -14.14 26.74 -5.57
CA THR A 1030 -13.08 26.32 -6.50
C THR A 1030 -11.73 26.20 -5.77
N GLY A 1031 -10.85 25.34 -6.28
CA GLY A 1031 -9.48 25.15 -5.84
C GLY A 1031 -8.51 25.12 -7.00
N THR A 1032 -7.30 25.60 -6.75
CA THR A 1032 -6.13 25.48 -7.62
C THR A 1032 -4.95 25.25 -6.69
N ALA A 1033 -4.20 24.17 -6.91
CA ALA A 1033 -2.97 23.83 -6.19
C ALA A 1033 -1.83 23.71 -7.23
N PRO A 1034 -0.79 24.56 -7.18
CA PRO A 1034 0.33 24.46 -8.11
C PRO A 1034 1.02 23.08 -8.02
N SER A 1035 1.33 22.49 -9.17
CA SER A 1035 1.97 21.16 -9.28
C SER A 1035 3.19 21.13 -10.21
N GLY A 1036 3.47 22.23 -10.91
CA GLY A 1036 4.66 22.47 -11.73
C GLY A 1036 4.79 23.98 -12.00
N GLU A 1037 5.67 24.38 -12.93
CA GLU A 1037 5.84 25.80 -13.30
C GLU A 1037 4.55 26.39 -13.90
N ASP A 1038 4.00 25.74 -14.93
CA ASP A 1038 2.77 26.17 -15.63
C ASP A 1038 1.58 25.21 -15.41
N THR A 1039 1.67 24.27 -14.45
CA THR A 1039 0.59 23.30 -14.18
C THR A 1039 0.10 23.32 -12.74
N ALA A 1040 -1.19 23.03 -12.59
CA ALA A 1040 -1.86 22.91 -11.30
C ALA A 1040 -2.83 21.72 -11.29
N THR A 1041 -3.09 21.19 -10.10
CA THR A 1041 -4.31 20.43 -9.85
C THR A 1041 -5.46 21.40 -9.53
N VAL A 1042 -6.57 21.23 -10.24
CA VAL A 1042 -7.74 22.11 -10.17
C VAL A 1042 -8.95 21.37 -9.63
N TRP A 1043 -9.73 22.05 -8.80
CA TRP A 1043 -10.84 21.45 -8.04
C TRP A 1043 -12.10 22.31 -8.09
N PHE A 1044 -13.25 21.65 -7.99
CA PHE A 1044 -14.49 22.24 -7.51
C PHE A 1044 -15.14 21.28 -6.50
N THR A 1045 -15.72 21.83 -5.44
CA THR A 1045 -16.60 21.09 -4.52
C THR A 1045 -17.78 21.95 -4.09
N GLY A 1046 -18.92 21.33 -3.80
CA GLY A 1046 -20.12 22.03 -3.39
C GLY A 1046 -21.28 21.11 -3.06
N TRP A 1047 -22.45 21.72 -2.83
CA TRP A 1047 -23.71 21.00 -2.71
C TRP A 1047 -24.82 21.74 -3.44
N LEU A 1048 -25.89 20.99 -3.72
CA LEU A 1048 -27.10 21.43 -4.38
C LEU A 1048 -28.29 21.12 -3.47
N GLU A 1049 -29.02 22.15 -3.05
CA GLU A 1049 -30.21 22.03 -2.21
C GLU A 1049 -31.30 21.15 -2.84
N ALA A 1050 -32.11 20.49 -2.01
CA ALA A 1050 -33.24 19.67 -2.44
C ALA A 1050 -34.21 20.45 -3.35
N GLY A 1051 -34.76 19.79 -4.36
CA GLY A 1051 -35.70 20.36 -5.32
C GLY A 1051 -35.08 21.27 -6.39
N SER A 1052 -33.75 21.44 -6.43
CA SER A 1052 -33.09 22.27 -7.44
C SER A 1052 -33.02 21.61 -8.82
N LEU A 1053 -33.05 20.27 -8.87
CA LEU A 1053 -33.21 19.46 -10.07
C LEU A 1053 -34.58 18.76 -10.09
N PRO A 1054 -35.15 18.46 -11.27
CA PRO A 1054 -36.39 17.70 -11.38
C PRO A 1054 -36.27 16.32 -10.70
N GLY A 1055 -37.19 16.00 -9.79
CA GLY A 1055 -37.22 14.72 -9.07
C GLY A 1055 -36.18 14.55 -7.95
N GLN A 1056 -35.26 15.51 -7.77
CA GLN A 1056 -34.25 15.48 -6.71
C GLN A 1056 -34.87 15.86 -5.35
N THR A 1057 -35.19 14.87 -4.52
CA THR A 1057 -35.83 15.08 -3.20
C THR A 1057 -34.86 15.43 -2.07
N HIS A 1058 -33.59 15.03 -2.17
CA HIS A 1058 -32.56 15.24 -1.13
C HIS A 1058 -31.46 16.17 -1.64
N ARG A 1059 -30.68 16.77 -0.73
CA ARG A 1059 -29.50 17.54 -1.10
C ARG A 1059 -28.42 16.61 -1.66
N LEU A 1060 -27.77 17.06 -2.74
CA LEU A 1060 -26.63 16.36 -3.34
C LEU A 1060 -25.34 17.11 -3.04
N ALA A 1061 -24.31 16.42 -2.57
CA ALA A 1061 -22.95 16.97 -2.49
C ALA A 1061 -22.08 16.39 -3.61
N MET A 1062 -21.12 17.19 -4.06
CA MET A 1062 -20.28 16.86 -5.21
C MET A 1062 -18.88 17.43 -5.10
N ALA A 1063 -17.93 16.73 -5.70
CA ALA A 1063 -16.58 17.24 -5.94
C ALA A 1063 -16.03 16.67 -7.23
N ALA A 1064 -15.22 17.47 -7.92
CA ALA A 1064 -14.48 17.07 -9.11
C ALA A 1064 -13.07 17.66 -9.07
N PHE A 1065 -12.09 16.92 -9.61
CA PHE A 1065 -10.73 17.40 -9.78
C PHE A 1065 -10.11 16.97 -11.10
N VAL A 1066 -9.10 17.72 -11.52
CA VAL A 1066 -8.25 17.44 -12.68
C VAL A 1066 -6.81 17.77 -12.32
N SER A 1067 -5.88 16.83 -12.50
CA SER A 1067 -4.44 17.11 -12.41
C SER A 1067 -3.90 17.68 -13.72
N HIS A 1068 -2.67 18.21 -13.69
CA HIS A 1068 -1.96 18.68 -14.90
C HIS A 1068 -2.78 19.68 -15.74
N SER A 1069 -3.40 20.66 -15.09
CA SER A 1069 -4.18 21.72 -15.74
C SER A 1069 -3.37 23.01 -15.89
N ASP A 1070 -3.54 23.65 -17.04
CA ASP A 1070 -3.05 24.98 -17.47
C ASP A 1070 -3.95 26.16 -17.04
N ALA A 1071 -4.89 25.93 -16.11
CA ALA A 1071 -6.04 26.81 -15.87
C ALA A 1071 -6.47 26.78 -14.39
N THR A 1072 -7.54 27.49 -14.03
CA THR A 1072 -8.06 27.49 -12.66
C THR A 1072 -9.22 26.51 -12.43
N GLY A 1073 -9.51 26.20 -11.15
CA GLY A 1073 -10.69 25.42 -10.78
C GLY A 1073 -12.04 26.00 -11.24
N GLY A 1074 -12.12 27.31 -11.52
CA GLY A 1074 -13.32 27.93 -12.09
C GLY A 1074 -13.47 27.74 -13.59
N GLU A 1075 -12.37 27.51 -14.31
CA GLU A 1075 -12.30 27.43 -15.77
C GLU A 1075 -12.21 25.99 -16.28
N HIS A 1076 -11.90 25.02 -15.43
CA HIS A 1076 -11.72 23.61 -15.83
C HIS A 1076 -12.48 22.61 -14.96
N ALA A 1077 -12.33 22.63 -13.62
CA ALA A 1077 -13.03 21.68 -12.74
C ALA A 1077 -14.52 22.01 -12.53
N ALA A 1078 -14.88 23.28 -12.34
CA ALA A 1078 -16.28 23.70 -12.19
C ALA A 1078 -17.14 23.42 -13.45
N PRO A 1079 -16.65 23.59 -14.69
CA PRO A 1079 -17.34 23.14 -15.90
C PRO A 1079 -17.74 21.66 -15.94
N VAL A 1080 -16.99 20.74 -15.31
CA VAL A 1080 -17.36 19.31 -15.23
C VAL A 1080 -18.70 19.16 -14.50
N ILE A 1081 -18.83 19.78 -13.33
CA ILE A 1081 -20.08 19.78 -12.56
C ILE A 1081 -21.19 20.56 -13.28
N ALA A 1082 -20.87 21.71 -13.87
CA ALA A 1082 -21.84 22.51 -14.63
C ALA A 1082 -22.45 21.72 -15.81
N ALA A 1083 -21.67 20.92 -16.52
CA ALA A 1083 -22.12 20.08 -17.63
C ALA A 1083 -23.06 18.95 -17.18
N ILE A 1084 -22.76 18.29 -16.06
CA ILE A 1084 -23.64 17.26 -15.47
C ILE A 1084 -24.96 17.90 -15.03
N LEU A 1085 -24.90 18.97 -14.22
CA LEU A 1085 -26.09 19.66 -13.72
C LEU A 1085 -26.96 20.23 -14.85
N SER A 1086 -26.36 20.76 -15.92
CA SER A 1086 -27.10 21.23 -17.10
C SER A 1086 -27.82 20.10 -17.83
N THR A 1087 -27.18 18.92 -17.93
CA THR A 1087 -27.77 17.73 -18.57
C THR A 1087 -28.96 17.23 -17.75
N LEU A 1088 -28.80 17.09 -16.43
CA LEU A 1088 -29.87 16.65 -15.52
C LEU A 1088 -31.05 17.63 -15.48
N ALA A 1089 -30.80 18.94 -15.55
CA ALA A 1089 -31.85 19.95 -15.60
C ALA A 1089 -32.70 19.87 -16.88
N ALA A 1090 -32.11 19.42 -18.00
CA ALA A 1090 -32.79 19.36 -19.31
C ALA A 1090 -33.67 18.12 -19.51
N GLN A 1091 -33.35 16.98 -18.87
CA GLN A 1091 -33.95 15.67 -19.18
C GLN A 1091 -35.48 15.58 -19.04
N ASN A 1092 -36.11 16.41 -18.19
CA ASN A 1092 -37.58 16.44 -18.04
C ASN A 1092 -38.28 17.52 -18.88
N GLY A 1093 -37.55 18.33 -19.66
CA GLY A 1093 -38.15 19.22 -20.66
C GLY A 1093 -38.76 18.45 -21.82
N GLU A 1094 -38.05 17.42 -22.31
CA GLU A 1094 -38.49 16.59 -23.43
C GLU A 1094 -39.61 15.60 -23.06
N GLN A 1095 -39.67 15.13 -21.81
CA GLN A 1095 -40.76 14.26 -21.34
C GLN A 1095 -42.08 14.99 -21.09
N LYS A 1096 -42.07 16.33 -20.93
CA LYS A 1096 -43.29 17.15 -20.91
C LYS A 1096 -43.82 17.53 -22.30
N GLY A 1097 -43.09 17.17 -23.36
CA GLY A 1097 -43.42 17.47 -24.76
C GLY A 1097 -43.77 16.24 -25.60
N LYS A 1098 -44.13 15.10 -24.97
CA LYS A 1098 -44.57 13.86 -25.61
C LYS A 1098 -45.87 13.35 -24.99
#